data_AF-A0A849Y104-F1
#
_entry.id   AF-A0A849Y104-F1
#
_cell.length_a   1.000
_cell.length_b   1.000
_cell.length_c   1.000
_cell.angle_alpha   90.00
_cell.angle_beta   90.00
_cell.angle_gamma   90.00
#
_symmetry.space_group_name_H-M   'P 1'
#
loop_
_entity.id
_entity.type
_entity.pdbx_description
1 polymer ?
#
loop_
_entity_poly.entity_id
_entity_poly.type
_entity_poly.pdbx_seq_one_letter_code
_entity_poly.pdbx_strand_id
1 'polypeptide(L)'
;RGAVTVAPLQSKGATIEVKEVVAEVARRGLGLPVLIRFQDLLRHRVASVNEAFAAAIAENEYRGKYYGVYPIKVNQLREVVEEVVDAGKPYHYGIEVGSKPELFAALAIHQDPESLIICNGYKDPEYIRAALLGRRLEKKIILVVEKIEEMDLIVRIAREMETPPMLGVRVRLLSKGGGKWAESGGENAKFGLSTTDLLGALEILRCEKMESCLKLLHFHIGSQIPDIAVIKRAVREAARYYVKLHQMGWAIEYFDVGGGLGVDYDGSRSSSDSSTNYSLQEYTDDVVFNVMEICDDEKAPHPHLVSESGRAVVAHHSVLAVNLFGAIQKDETPEPIVAEKGDHRIVRQLVEVREGLTRRNRRESLHDAQALKEEGQAIFDLGLMPLRSKAKAEKLFWQIATQVVELFRGARVVPEEIRVLEAQVCDQYLSNFSVFQSLLDHWALGQLFPIVPLHRLDERPTRNGILVDISCDSEGKISKFIDLQGVRETLPLHAPNGAPYYVGIFMVGAYQDIMGDLHNLFGRVNEVHVFLDPDEESGWYIEEVIEGSTIAQVLAMTQYDSNELARKMKAQVDQAIEEDRLKPNEGMRLLDDYEKGLKGQTYLAFPQPDPPAPVPPSPLPAADLAAAKSEDRKPKEAEAGGAKK
;
A
#
# COMPACT_ATOMS: atom_id res chain seq x y z
N ARG A 1 -8.83 14.19 -21.27
CA ARG A 1 -7.83 15.29 -21.32
C ARG A 1 -6.43 14.78 -20.94
N GLY A 2 -6.05 13.54 -21.32
CA GLY A 2 -4.75 12.97 -20.94
C GLY A 2 -4.47 12.91 -19.43
N ALA A 3 -5.50 12.92 -18.58
CA ALA A 3 -5.36 12.98 -17.12
C ALA A 3 -5.94 11.72 -16.47
N VAL A 4 -5.36 11.31 -15.35
CA VAL A 4 -5.87 10.19 -14.55
C VAL A 4 -7.06 10.65 -13.72
N THR A 5 -8.15 9.88 -13.79
CA THR A 5 -9.36 10.11 -13.01
C THR A 5 -9.65 8.92 -12.10
N VAL A 6 -10.19 9.19 -10.91
CA VAL A 6 -10.71 8.19 -9.98
C VAL A 6 -12.23 8.27 -9.98
N ALA A 7 -12.91 7.13 -10.07
CA ALA A 7 -14.37 7.05 -10.07
C ALA A 7 -14.83 6.11 -8.95
N PRO A 8 -14.91 6.58 -7.69
CA PRO A 8 -15.18 5.71 -6.54
C PRO A 8 -16.49 4.91 -6.65
N LEU A 9 -17.53 5.54 -7.21
CA LEU A 9 -18.84 4.92 -7.45
C LEU A 9 -19.03 4.46 -8.90
N GLN A 10 -17.94 4.29 -9.65
CA GLN A 10 -17.94 3.89 -11.06
C GLN A 10 -18.84 4.80 -11.91
N SER A 11 -19.80 4.23 -12.66
CA SER A 11 -20.75 4.99 -13.49
C SER A 11 -21.86 5.67 -12.70
N LYS A 12 -21.99 5.42 -11.39
CA LYS A 12 -23.07 5.95 -10.54
C LYS A 12 -22.73 7.27 -9.85
N GLY A 13 -21.51 7.78 -10.00
CA GLY A 13 -21.05 9.00 -9.32
C GLY A 13 -20.12 9.86 -10.17
N ALA A 14 -19.63 10.94 -9.58
CA ALA A 14 -18.68 11.83 -10.24
C ALA A 14 -17.27 11.19 -10.35
N THR A 15 -16.50 11.72 -11.29
CA THR A 15 -15.10 11.36 -11.51
C THR A 15 -14.19 12.46 -10.98
N ILE A 16 -13.13 12.10 -10.27
CA ILE A 16 -12.18 13.02 -9.65
C ILE A 16 -10.88 13.00 -10.46
N GLU A 17 -10.47 14.13 -11.06
CA GLU A 17 -9.16 14.24 -11.69
C GLU A 17 -8.07 14.37 -10.62
N VAL A 18 -7.15 13.40 -10.54
CA VAL A 18 -6.14 13.36 -9.45
C VAL A 18 -5.24 14.59 -9.46
N LYS A 19 -4.94 15.14 -10.65
CA LYS A 19 -4.16 16.37 -10.80
C LYS A 19 -4.89 17.59 -10.21
N GLU A 20 -6.22 17.65 -10.28
CA GLU A 20 -6.99 18.73 -9.67
C GLU A 20 -6.93 18.66 -8.14
N VAL A 21 -6.94 17.44 -7.57
CA VAL A 21 -6.70 17.23 -6.13
C VAL A 21 -5.31 17.75 -5.74
N VAL A 22 -4.26 17.41 -6.49
CA VAL A 22 -2.90 17.93 -6.25
C VAL A 22 -2.86 19.46 -6.32
N ALA A 23 -3.61 20.07 -7.25
CA ALA A 23 -3.70 21.53 -7.34
C ALA A 23 -4.46 22.17 -6.18
N GLU A 24 -5.48 21.50 -5.63
CA GLU A 24 -6.20 21.94 -4.43
C GLU A 24 -5.35 21.80 -3.16
N VAL A 25 -4.59 20.71 -3.04
CA VAL A 25 -3.59 20.51 -1.98
C VAL A 25 -2.57 21.67 -1.97
N ALA A 26 -2.06 22.04 -3.14
CA ALA A 26 -1.15 23.18 -3.28
C ALA A 26 -1.81 24.53 -2.90
N ARG A 27 -3.09 24.74 -3.27
CA ARG A 27 -3.86 25.94 -2.87
C ARG A 27 -4.03 26.06 -1.36
N ARG A 28 -4.05 24.94 -0.64
CA ARG A 28 -4.09 24.87 0.83
C ARG A 28 -2.71 25.06 1.48
N GLY A 29 -1.66 25.32 0.70
CA GLY A 29 -0.30 25.57 1.19
C GLY A 29 0.50 24.31 1.50
N LEU A 30 0.04 23.14 1.07
CA LEU A 30 0.72 21.86 1.28
C LEU A 30 1.60 21.52 0.08
N GLY A 31 2.79 20.97 0.37
CA GLY A 31 3.72 20.49 -0.64
C GLY A 31 3.53 19.01 -0.98
N LEU A 32 4.12 18.59 -2.10
CA LEU A 32 4.34 17.17 -2.40
C LEU A 32 5.61 16.69 -1.70
N PRO A 33 5.69 15.42 -1.28
CA PRO A 33 4.75 14.32 -1.57
C PRO A 33 3.45 14.38 -0.75
N VAL A 34 2.35 13.88 -1.33
CA VAL A 34 1.05 13.76 -0.65
C VAL A 34 0.41 12.40 -0.91
N LEU A 35 -0.16 11.82 0.13
CA LEU A 35 -0.99 10.63 0.08
C LEU A 35 -2.46 11.05 -0.02
N ILE A 36 -3.11 10.67 -1.11
CA ILE A 36 -4.51 10.99 -1.38
C ILE A 36 -5.35 9.76 -1.06
N ARG A 37 -6.23 9.87 -0.06
CA ARG A 37 -7.20 8.82 0.29
C ARG A 37 -8.57 9.14 -0.28
N PHE A 38 -9.09 8.26 -1.12
CA PHE A 38 -10.44 8.32 -1.65
C PHE A 38 -11.34 7.45 -0.77
N GLN A 39 -11.99 8.05 0.21
CA GLN A 39 -12.71 7.31 1.26
C GLN A 39 -13.93 6.55 0.71
N ASP A 40 -14.60 7.09 -0.31
CA ASP A 40 -15.67 6.39 -1.04
C ASP A 40 -15.23 5.04 -1.64
N LEU A 41 -13.94 4.86 -1.97
CA LEU A 41 -13.42 3.56 -2.42
C LEU A 41 -13.41 2.54 -1.28
N LEU A 42 -13.13 2.94 -0.03
CA LEU A 42 -13.27 2.04 1.12
C LEU A 42 -14.72 1.59 1.27
N ARG A 43 -15.66 2.55 1.25
CA ARG A 43 -17.10 2.26 1.32
C ARG A 43 -17.54 1.29 0.22
N HIS A 44 -17.16 1.57 -1.01
CA HIS A 44 -17.45 0.72 -2.16
C HIS A 44 -16.87 -0.69 -1.99
N ARG A 45 -15.62 -0.82 -1.52
CA ARG A 45 -14.98 -2.13 -1.36
C ARG A 45 -15.59 -2.94 -0.21
N VAL A 46 -15.96 -2.32 0.90
CA VAL A 46 -16.72 -2.98 1.98
C VAL A 46 -18.04 -3.52 1.43
N ALA A 47 -18.83 -2.69 0.76
CA ALA A 47 -20.09 -3.12 0.15
C ALA A 47 -19.89 -4.25 -0.87
N SER A 48 -18.91 -4.11 -1.78
CA SER A 48 -18.63 -5.09 -2.84
C SER A 48 -18.36 -6.50 -2.29
N VAL A 49 -17.56 -6.61 -1.23
CA VAL A 49 -17.24 -7.92 -0.64
C VAL A 49 -18.48 -8.55 -0.01
N ASN A 50 -19.25 -7.79 0.77
CA ASN A 50 -20.46 -8.30 1.41
C ASN A 50 -21.54 -8.69 0.40
N GLU A 51 -21.73 -7.89 -0.64
CA GLU A 51 -22.72 -8.13 -1.69
C GLU A 51 -22.35 -9.35 -2.55
N ALA A 52 -21.06 -9.57 -2.83
CA ALA A 52 -20.59 -10.75 -3.56
C ALA A 52 -20.88 -12.05 -2.77
N PHE A 53 -20.62 -12.05 -1.46
CA PHE A 53 -21.00 -13.17 -0.59
C PHE A 53 -22.52 -13.34 -0.49
N ALA A 54 -23.28 -12.25 -0.40
CA ALA A 54 -24.74 -12.31 -0.37
C ALA A 54 -25.31 -12.92 -1.65
N ALA A 55 -24.75 -12.55 -2.81
CA ALA A 55 -25.12 -13.13 -4.11
C ALA A 55 -24.81 -14.64 -4.15
N ALA A 56 -23.59 -15.03 -3.77
CA ALA A 56 -23.19 -16.44 -3.72
C ALA A 56 -24.07 -17.26 -2.76
N ILE A 57 -24.43 -16.70 -1.59
CA ILE A 57 -25.34 -17.32 -0.62
C ILE A 57 -26.74 -17.52 -1.22
N ALA A 58 -27.28 -16.50 -1.88
CA ALA A 58 -28.61 -16.55 -2.48
C ALA A 58 -28.67 -17.57 -3.64
N GLU A 59 -27.66 -17.59 -4.50
CA GLU A 59 -27.57 -18.52 -5.63
C GLU A 59 -27.49 -19.99 -5.19
N ASN A 60 -26.78 -20.25 -4.09
CA ASN A 60 -26.57 -21.60 -3.55
C ASN A 60 -27.62 -21.99 -2.49
N GLU A 61 -28.63 -21.15 -2.21
CA GLU A 61 -29.60 -21.36 -1.11
C GLU A 61 -28.91 -21.67 0.24
N TYR A 62 -27.75 -21.05 0.48
CA TYR A 62 -26.95 -21.32 1.66
C TYR A 62 -27.64 -20.82 2.93
N ARG A 63 -27.82 -21.69 3.93
CA ARG A 63 -28.61 -21.41 5.14
C ARG A 63 -27.89 -20.54 6.18
N GLY A 64 -26.56 -20.41 6.08
CA GLY A 64 -25.77 -19.53 6.94
C GLY A 64 -25.78 -18.06 6.47
N LYS A 65 -25.22 -17.17 7.28
CA LYS A 65 -25.01 -15.74 6.95
C LYS A 65 -23.54 -15.46 6.75
N TYR A 66 -23.22 -14.37 6.06
CA TYR A 66 -21.85 -13.86 5.95
C TYR A 66 -21.61 -12.70 6.92
N TYR A 67 -20.41 -12.66 7.53
CA TYR A 67 -19.90 -11.54 8.29
C TYR A 67 -18.49 -11.21 7.81
N GLY A 68 -18.32 -10.05 7.19
CA GLY A 68 -16.99 -9.54 6.90
C GLY A 68 -16.32 -8.99 8.16
N VAL A 69 -15.02 -9.18 8.30
CA VAL A 69 -14.23 -8.70 9.45
C VAL A 69 -12.99 -7.99 8.91
N TYR A 70 -12.70 -6.79 9.42
CA TYR A 70 -11.54 -6.02 8.99
C TYR A 70 -10.32 -6.30 9.88
N PRO A 71 -9.27 -6.99 9.39
CA PRO A 71 -8.03 -7.15 10.14
C PRO A 71 -7.23 -5.85 10.15
N ILE A 72 -7.21 -5.17 11.30
CA ILE A 72 -6.61 -3.82 11.37
C ILE A 72 -5.10 -3.84 11.15
N LYS A 73 -4.46 -5.02 11.27
CA LYS A 73 -3.04 -5.21 10.92
C LYS A 73 -2.65 -4.73 9.52
N VAL A 74 -3.63 -4.67 8.60
CA VAL A 74 -3.43 -4.22 7.22
C VAL A 74 -3.35 -2.69 7.14
N ASN A 75 -4.13 -1.97 7.95
CA ASN A 75 -4.05 -0.52 8.12
C ASN A 75 -4.73 -0.11 9.44
N GLN A 76 -3.92 0.21 10.45
CA GLN A 76 -4.39 0.56 11.80
C GLN A 76 -4.74 2.04 11.97
N LEU A 77 -4.56 2.85 10.93
CA LEU A 77 -4.85 4.28 11.00
C LEU A 77 -6.31 4.49 11.37
N ARG A 78 -6.57 5.38 12.34
CA ARG A 78 -7.89 5.57 12.94
C ARG A 78 -8.91 5.89 11.85
N GLU A 79 -8.56 6.83 10.98
CA GLU A 79 -9.35 7.29 9.84
C GLU A 79 -9.75 6.17 8.88
N VAL A 80 -8.90 5.16 8.68
CA VAL A 80 -9.21 4.01 7.82
C VAL A 80 -10.12 3.02 8.56
N VAL A 81 -9.83 2.73 9.82
CA VAL A 81 -10.61 1.79 10.63
C VAL A 81 -12.03 2.34 10.86
N GLU A 82 -12.17 3.61 11.24
CA GLU A 82 -13.47 4.26 11.46
C GLU A 82 -14.31 4.27 10.19
N GLU A 83 -13.72 4.58 9.04
CA GLU A 83 -14.43 4.61 7.76
C GLU A 83 -14.87 3.21 7.30
N VAL A 84 -14.01 2.18 7.45
CA VAL A 84 -14.38 0.78 7.15
C VAL A 84 -15.51 0.29 8.05
N VAL A 85 -15.44 0.60 9.35
CA VAL A 85 -16.48 0.22 10.32
C VAL A 85 -17.79 0.95 10.04
N ASP A 86 -17.74 2.25 9.73
CA ASP A 86 -18.93 3.03 9.37
C ASP A 86 -19.61 2.49 8.10
N ALA A 87 -18.83 2.28 7.04
CA ALA A 87 -19.30 1.66 5.80
C ALA A 87 -19.89 0.26 6.02
N GLY A 88 -19.37 -0.45 7.01
CA GLY A 88 -19.74 -1.81 7.36
C GLY A 88 -21.03 -1.95 8.20
N LYS A 89 -21.58 -0.86 8.74
CA LYS A 89 -22.77 -0.87 9.60
C LYS A 89 -23.97 -1.65 9.03
N PRO A 90 -24.34 -1.52 7.73
CA PRO A 90 -25.46 -2.28 7.16
C PRO A 90 -25.24 -3.80 7.14
N TYR A 91 -23.99 -4.25 7.29
CA TYR A 91 -23.58 -5.65 7.16
C TYR A 91 -23.07 -6.26 8.49
N HIS A 92 -23.13 -5.52 9.61
CA HIS A 92 -22.51 -5.92 10.88
C HIS A 92 -21.02 -6.27 10.74
N TYR A 93 -20.30 -5.47 9.95
CA TYR A 93 -18.89 -5.71 9.64
C TYR A 93 -18.03 -5.60 10.90
N GLY A 94 -17.27 -6.66 11.21
CA GLY A 94 -16.47 -6.77 12.41
C GLY A 94 -15.04 -6.26 12.28
N ILE A 95 -14.27 -6.44 13.34
CA ILE A 95 -12.85 -6.08 13.44
C ILE A 95 -12.03 -7.31 13.86
N GLU A 96 -10.91 -7.57 13.19
CA GLU A 96 -9.92 -8.55 13.64
C GLU A 96 -8.70 -7.82 14.20
N VAL A 97 -8.17 -8.38 15.29
CA VAL A 97 -6.99 -7.89 15.98
C VAL A 97 -6.00 -9.04 16.15
N GLY A 98 -4.74 -8.78 15.78
CA GLY A 98 -3.65 -9.74 15.89
C GLY A 98 -2.74 -9.52 17.10
N SER A 99 -3.01 -8.47 17.90
CA SER A 99 -2.15 -8.11 19.04
C SER A 99 -2.91 -7.36 20.15
N LYS A 100 -2.27 -7.26 21.32
CA LYS A 100 -2.83 -6.56 22.48
C LYS A 100 -3.11 -5.07 22.22
N PRO A 101 -2.21 -4.26 21.62
CA PRO A 101 -2.52 -2.85 21.30
C PRO A 101 -3.70 -2.71 20.34
N GLU A 102 -3.78 -3.57 19.33
CA GLU A 102 -4.89 -3.60 18.37
C GLU A 102 -6.22 -3.91 19.07
N LEU A 103 -6.24 -4.87 20.00
CA LEU A 103 -7.44 -5.16 20.81
C LEU A 103 -7.92 -3.93 21.60
N PHE A 104 -7.00 -3.17 22.22
CA PHE A 104 -7.39 -1.98 22.97
C PHE A 104 -8.02 -0.91 22.06
N ALA A 105 -7.48 -0.72 20.85
CA ALA A 105 -8.08 0.16 19.86
C ALA A 105 -9.47 -0.35 19.41
N ALA A 106 -9.57 -1.63 19.04
CA ALA A 106 -10.81 -2.23 18.58
C ALA A 106 -11.94 -2.20 19.62
N LEU A 107 -11.62 -2.42 20.90
CA LEU A 107 -12.61 -2.34 21.99
C LEU A 107 -13.27 -0.97 22.10
N ALA A 108 -12.52 0.10 21.82
CA ALA A 108 -13.00 1.48 21.86
C ALA A 108 -13.80 1.85 20.59
N ILE A 109 -13.32 1.43 19.42
CA ILE A 109 -13.94 1.78 18.12
C ILE A 109 -15.21 0.96 17.86
N HIS A 110 -15.23 -0.31 18.25
CA HIS A 110 -16.34 -1.22 17.97
C HIS A 110 -17.61 -0.84 18.77
N GLN A 111 -18.69 -0.48 18.09
CA GLN A 111 -19.95 -0.05 18.73
C GLN A 111 -21.14 -0.98 18.45
N ASP A 112 -21.09 -1.78 17.38
CA ASP A 112 -22.19 -2.64 16.98
C ASP A 112 -22.19 -3.95 17.79
N PRO A 113 -23.21 -4.24 18.62
CA PRO A 113 -23.24 -5.48 19.42
C PRO A 113 -23.38 -6.75 18.57
N GLU A 114 -23.83 -6.63 17.31
CA GLU A 114 -24.03 -7.77 16.43
C GLU A 114 -22.78 -8.14 15.63
N SER A 115 -21.85 -7.20 15.45
CA SER A 115 -20.57 -7.43 14.76
C SER A 115 -19.56 -8.18 15.62
N LEU A 116 -18.60 -8.83 14.97
CA LEU A 116 -17.58 -9.65 15.62
C LEU A 116 -16.31 -8.85 15.93
N ILE A 117 -15.69 -9.13 17.08
CA ILE A 117 -14.25 -8.88 17.29
C ILE A 117 -13.55 -10.24 17.29
N ILE A 118 -12.64 -10.47 16.35
CA ILE A 118 -11.84 -11.70 16.27
C ILE A 118 -10.44 -11.43 16.79
N CYS A 119 -10.02 -12.21 17.79
CA CYS A 119 -8.76 -12.04 18.48
C CYS A 119 -7.78 -13.16 18.11
N ASN A 120 -6.86 -12.85 17.20
CA ASN A 120 -5.74 -13.70 16.79
C ASN A 120 -4.42 -13.28 17.48
N GLY A 121 -3.34 -14.00 17.17
CA GLY A 121 -2.00 -13.74 17.69
C GLY A 121 -1.76 -14.30 19.09
N TYR A 122 -0.58 -14.01 19.66
CA TYR A 122 -0.22 -14.46 21.00
C TYR A 122 -1.02 -13.73 22.09
N LYS A 123 -1.57 -14.51 23.02
CA LYS A 123 -2.44 -13.98 24.08
C LYS A 123 -1.80 -14.15 25.45
N ASP A 124 -1.38 -13.04 26.04
CA ASP A 124 -0.97 -12.98 27.44
C ASP A 124 -2.20 -12.80 28.36
N PRO A 125 -2.03 -12.85 29.70
CA PRO A 125 -3.15 -12.65 30.61
C PRO A 125 -3.87 -11.31 30.44
N GLU A 126 -3.14 -10.24 30.11
CA GLU A 126 -3.72 -8.90 29.95
C GLU A 126 -4.61 -8.82 28.71
N TYR A 127 -4.17 -9.40 27.59
CA TYR A 127 -4.96 -9.56 26.37
C TYR A 127 -6.29 -10.27 26.71
N ILE A 128 -6.23 -11.43 27.36
CA ILE A 128 -7.43 -12.23 27.66
C ILE A 128 -8.38 -11.46 28.59
N ARG A 129 -7.84 -10.78 29.62
CA ARG A 129 -8.65 -9.94 30.51
C ARG A 129 -9.34 -8.81 29.75
N ALA A 130 -8.65 -8.14 28.83
CA ALA A 130 -9.25 -7.09 28.00
C ALA A 130 -10.37 -7.63 27.09
N ALA A 131 -10.18 -8.80 26.47
CA ALA A 131 -11.24 -9.43 25.67
C ALA A 131 -12.46 -9.80 26.52
N LEU A 132 -12.25 -10.35 27.72
CA LEU A 132 -13.33 -10.68 28.65
C LEU A 132 -14.02 -9.44 29.24
N LEU A 133 -13.30 -8.33 29.44
CA LEU A 133 -13.91 -7.03 29.76
C LEU A 133 -14.91 -6.64 28.67
N GLY A 134 -14.53 -6.75 27.40
CA GLY A 134 -15.43 -6.48 26.28
C GLY A 134 -16.62 -7.45 26.21
N ARG A 135 -16.44 -8.73 26.56
CA ARG A 135 -17.54 -9.70 26.72
C ARG A 135 -18.53 -9.31 27.81
N ARG A 136 -18.06 -8.73 28.93
CA ARG A 136 -18.95 -8.18 29.98
C ARG A 136 -19.75 -6.97 29.52
N LEU A 137 -19.28 -6.27 28.48
CA LEU A 137 -20.01 -5.22 27.78
C LEU A 137 -20.86 -5.77 26.62
N GLU A 138 -21.13 -7.09 26.63
CA GLU A 138 -21.98 -7.80 25.67
C GLU A 138 -21.46 -7.83 24.22
N LYS A 139 -20.25 -7.34 23.94
CA LYS A 139 -19.62 -7.39 22.60
C LYS A 139 -19.32 -8.83 22.19
N LYS A 140 -19.53 -9.24 20.94
CA LYS A 140 -19.19 -10.59 20.44
C LYS A 140 -17.69 -10.74 20.15
N ILE A 141 -16.90 -11.00 21.20
CA ILE A 141 -15.43 -11.11 21.11
C ILE A 141 -15.00 -12.58 21.14
N ILE A 142 -14.43 -13.06 20.05
CA ILE A 142 -13.99 -14.44 19.87
C ILE A 142 -12.47 -14.53 20.08
N LEU A 143 -12.04 -15.21 21.14
CA LEU A 143 -10.65 -15.55 21.38
C LEU A 143 -10.27 -16.80 20.58
N VAL A 144 -9.53 -16.62 19.48
CA VAL A 144 -9.11 -17.74 18.62
C VAL A 144 -7.89 -18.40 19.21
N VAL A 145 -8.01 -19.63 19.69
CA VAL A 145 -6.92 -20.41 20.26
C VAL A 145 -5.98 -20.85 19.14
N GLU A 146 -4.73 -20.39 19.19
CA GLU A 146 -3.70 -20.71 18.20
C GLU A 146 -2.63 -21.68 18.73
N LYS A 147 -2.60 -21.88 20.05
CA LYS A 147 -1.74 -22.83 20.77
C LYS A 147 -2.51 -23.46 21.93
N ILE A 148 -2.24 -24.73 22.22
CA ILE A 148 -2.98 -25.46 23.24
C ILE A 148 -2.84 -24.83 24.63
N GLU A 149 -1.67 -24.27 24.96
CA GLU A 149 -1.42 -23.62 26.25
C GLU A 149 -2.27 -22.35 26.48
N GLU A 150 -2.75 -21.72 25.40
CA GLU A 150 -3.68 -20.60 25.51
C GLU A 150 -5.05 -21.05 26.05
N MET A 151 -5.46 -22.30 25.79
CA MET A 151 -6.74 -22.82 26.26
C MET A 151 -6.81 -22.82 27.79
N ASP A 152 -5.81 -23.42 28.44
CA ASP A 152 -5.72 -23.46 29.91
C ASP A 152 -5.69 -22.05 30.51
N LEU A 153 -4.94 -21.14 29.87
CA LEU A 153 -4.83 -19.76 30.31
C LEU A 153 -6.17 -19.02 30.22
N ILE A 154 -6.90 -19.17 29.11
CA ILE A 154 -8.21 -18.54 28.92
C ILE A 154 -9.22 -19.09 29.92
N VAL A 155 -9.29 -20.41 30.11
CA VAL A 155 -10.20 -21.03 31.10
C VAL A 155 -9.95 -20.49 32.50
N ARG A 156 -8.68 -20.43 32.92
CA ARG A 156 -8.31 -19.92 34.25
C ARG A 156 -8.77 -18.47 34.44
N ILE A 157 -8.45 -17.59 33.50
CA ILE A 157 -8.79 -16.16 33.60
C ILE A 157 -10.30 -15.94 33.50
N ALA A 158 -11.00 -16.68 32.64
CA ALA A 158 -12.45 -16.64 32.53
C ALA A 158 -13.14 -16.96 33.87
N ARG A 159 -12.63 -17.96 34.60
CA ARG A 159 -13.12 -18.28 35.95
C ARG A 159 -12.83 -17.17 36.95
N GLU A 160 -11.60 -16.65 36.95
CA GLU A 160 -11.23 -15.53 37.84
C GLU A 160 -12.10 -14.28 37.62
N MET A 161 -12.52 -14.04 36.37
CA MET A 161 -13.35 -12.89 36.00
C MET A 161 -14.86 -13.19 36.02
N GLU A 162 -15.25 -14.43 36.33
CA GLU A 162 -16.63 -14.93 36.28
C GLU A 162 -17.33 -14.58 34.95
N THR A 163 -16.58 -14.64 33.85
CA THR A 163 -17.05 -14.23 32.52
C THR A 163 -16.81 -15.37 31.52
N PRO A 164 -17.86 -15.98 30.94
CA PRO A 164 -17.67 -17.05 29.98
C PRO A 164 -17.02 -16.51 28.70
N PRO A 165 -15.93 -17.13 28.21
CA PRO A 165 -15.28 -16.73 26.98
C PRO A 165 -16.13 -17.15 25.78
N MET A 166 -16.01 -16.44 24.67
CA MET A 166 -16.39 -16.95 23.36
C MET A 166 -15.09 -17.34 22.66
N LEU A 167 -14.99 -18.61 22.25
CA LEU A 167 -13.74 -19.22 21.79
C LEU A 167 -13.83 -19.59 20.31
N GLY A 168 -12.71 -19.42 19.62
CA GLY A 168 -12.46 -20.05 18.34
C GLY A 168 -11.25 -20.97 18.43
N VAL A 169 -11.07 -21.84 17.43
CA VAL A 169 -9.84 -22.63 17.27
C VAL A 169 -9.29 -22.41 15.86
N ARG A 170 -8.00 -22.10 15.77
CA ARG A 170 -7.30 -22.06 14.49
C ARG A 170 -6.72 -23.43 14.19
N VAL A 171 -7.10 -24.04 13.07
CA VAL A 171 -6.55 -25.34 12.64
C VAL A 171 -5.38 -25.14 11.68
N ARG A 172 -4.36 -26.00 11.79
CA ARG A 172 -3.33 -26.12 10.76
C ARG A 172 -3.83 -27.02 9.65
N LEU A 173 -3.71 -26.53 8.42
CA LEU A 173 -4.04 -27.28 7.22
C LEU A 173 -2.76 -27.88 6.62
N LEU A 174 -2.90 -29.03 5.96
CA LEU A 174 -1.86 -29.55 5.05
C LEU A 174 -1.77 -28.68 3.79
N SER A 175 -2.90 -28.14 3.34
CA SER A 175 -2.94 -27.16 2.25
C SER A 175 -2.12 -25.92 2.61
N LYS A 176 -1.09 -25.63 1.80
CA LYS A 176 -0.24 -24.43 1.92
C LYS A 176 -0.72 -23.33 0.98
N GLY A 177 -0.54 -22.07 1.39
CA GLY A 177 -0.64 -20.92 0.51
C GLY A 177 0.41 -20.92 -0.60
N GLY A 178 0.21 -20.08 -1.61
CA GLY A 178 1.19 -19.78 -2.65
C GLY A 178 1.67 -18.33 -2.56
N GLY A 179 2.68 -17.97 -3.37
CA GLY A 179 3.20 -16.61 -3.47
C GLY A 179 4.14 -16.19 -2.33
N LYS A 180 4.45 -14.89 -2.27
CA LYS A 180 5.47 -14.30 -1.38
C LYS A 180 5.22 -14.50 0.12
N TRP A 181 3.99 -14.85 0.52
CA TRP A 181 3.59 -15.02 1.93
C TRP A 181 3.27 -16.47 2.31
N ALA A 182 3.67 -17.46 1.50
CA ALA A 182 3.33 -18.87 1.68
C ALA A 182 3.73 -19.47 3.04
N GLU A 183 4.77 -18.94 3.70
CA GLU A 183 5.24 -19.42 5.02
C GLU A 183 4.26 -19.14 6.17
N SER A 184 3.25 -18.29 5.95
CA SER A 184 2.23 -17.95 6.95
C SER A 184 1.16 -19.04 7.12
N GLY A 185 1.15 -20.08 6.28
CA GLY A 185 0.20 -21.19 6.30
C GLY A 185 0.86 -22.58 6.20
N GLY A 186 0.04 -23.64 6.32
CA GLY A 186 0.51 -25.02 6.25
C GLY A 186 0.87 -25.69 7.57
N GLU A 187 1.30 -26.95 7.48
CA GLU A 187 1.64 -27.81 8.63
C GLU A 187 2.73 -27.22 9.56
N ASN A 188 3.70 -26.51 8.97
CA ASN A 188 4.81 -25.89 9.68
C ASN A 188 4.55 -24.43 10.08
N ALA A 189 3.33 -23.93 9.93
CA ALA A 189 2.98 -22.57 10.33
C ALA A 189 3.22 -22.35 11.83
N LYS A 190 3.67 -21.15 12.20
CA LYS A 190 3.92 -20.74 13.60
C LYS A 190 2.65 -20.76 14.47
N PHE A 191 1.48 -20.68 13.85
CA PHE A 191 0.18 -20.54 14.50
C PHE A 191 -0.79 -21.66 14.09
N GLY A 192 -1.77 -21.91 14.93
CA GLY A 192 -2.78 -22.95 14.74
C GLY A 192 -2.43 -24.25 15.45
N LEU A 193 -3.47 -25.02 15.73
CA LEU A 193 -3.42 -26.31 16.40
C LEU A 193 -3.21 -27.43 15.38
N SER A 194 -2.31 -28.36 15.69
CA SER A 194 -2.30 -29.66 15.02
C SER A 194 -3.60 -30.42 15.32
N THR A 195 -3.92 -31.47 14.57
CA THR A 195 -5.08 -32.32 14.89
C THR A 195 -5.00 -32.88 16.32
N THR A 196 -3.81 -33.23 16.80
CA THR A 196 -3.59 -33.70 18.19
C THR A 196 -3.89 -32.59 19.19
N ASP A 197 -3.36 -31.39 18.97
CA ASP A 197 -3.57 -30.25 19.88
C ASP A 197 -5.03 -29.79 19.87
N LEU A 198 -5.70 -29.85 18.72
CA LEU A 198 -7.13 -29.59 18.60
C LEU A 198 -7.92 -30.55 19.50
N LEU A 199 -7.69 -31.86 19.37
CA LEU A 199 -8.38 -32.85 20.20
C LEU A 199 -8.10 -32.64 21.69
N GLY A 200 -6.86 -32.30 22.07
CA GLY A 200 -6.50 -31.93 23.44
C GLY A 200 -7.24 -30.70 23.95
N ALA A 201 -7.33 -29.64 23.15
CA ALA A 201 -8.08 -28.43 23.49
C ALA A 201 -9.59 -28.70 23.68
N LEU A 202 -10.17 -29.57 22.86
CA LEU A 202 -11.57 -30.02 23.01
C LEU A 202 -11.78 -30.82 24.30
N GLU A 203 -10.81 -31.65 24.70
CA GLU A 203 -10.86 -32.41 25.95
C GLU A 203 -10.79 -31.48 27.17
N ILE A 204 -9.92 -30.46 27.14
CA ILE A 204 -9.86 -29.43 28.18
C ILE A 204 -11.24 -28.77 28.36
N LEU A 205 -11.86 -28.33 27.26
CA LEU A 205 -13.19 -27.70 27.32
C LEU A 205 -14.28 -28.61 27.88
N ARG A 206 -14.26 -29.92 27.58
CA ARG A 206 -15.19 -30.89 28.17
C ARG A 206 -14.96 -31.07 29.66
N CYS A 207 -13.71 -31.24 30.09
CA CYS A 207 -13.36 -31.36 31.50
C CYS A 207 -13.80 -30.12 32.29
N GLU A 208 -13.70 -28.94 31.67
CA GLU A 208 -14.03 -27.66 32.29
C GLU A 208 -15.49 -27.25 32.13
N LYS A 209 -16.31 -28.09 31.47
CA LYS A 209 -17.75 -27.87 31.18
C LYS A 209 -18.02 -26.56 30.41
N MET A 210 -17.14 -26.27 29.45
CA MET A 210 -17.15 -25.07 28.61
C MET A 210 -17.43 -25.39 27.13
N GLU A 211 -18.12 -26.49 26.83
CA GLU A 211 -18.37 -26.93 25.45
C GLU A 211 -19.14 -25.89 24.64
N SER A 212 -20.09 -25.21 25.30
CA SER A 212 -20.89 -24.14 24.69
C SER A 212 -20.09 -22.88 24.33
N CYS A 213 -18.86 -22.73 24.86
CA CYS A 213 -18.00 -21.56 24.61
C CYS A 213 -17.31 -21.64 23.23
N LEU A 214 -17.14 -22.82 22.65
CA LEU A 214 -16.50 -22.98 21.34
C LEU A 214 -17.48 -22.63 20.21
N LYS A 215 -17.24 -21.52 19.52
CA LYS A 215 -18.15 -20.94 18.53
C LYS A 215 -17.57 -20.86 17.12
N LEU A 216 -16.25 -20.84 16.97
CA LEU A 216 -15.62 -20.52 15.68
C LEU A 216 -14.52 -21.51 15.29
N LEU A 217 -14.52 -21.95 14.03
CA LEU A 217 -13.39 -22.61 13.40
C LEU A 217 -12.72 -21.61 12.47
N HIS A 218 -11.41 -21.41 12.65
CA HIS A 218 -10.61 -20.48 11.84
C HIS A 218 -9.50 -21.24 11.10
N PHE A 219 -9.16 -20.78 9.90
CA PHE A 219 -7.90 -21.10 9.26
C PHE A 219 -7.39 -19.90 8.48
N HIS A 220 -6.09 -19.86 8.21
CA HIS A 220 -5.49 -18.82 7.39
C HIS A 220 -4.32 -19.37 6.60
N ILE A 221 -4.35 -19.19 5.29
CA ILE A 221 -3.35 -19.71 4.33
C ILE A 221 -2.34 -18.66 3.86
N GLY A 222 -2.41 -17.43 4.38
CA GLY A 222 -1.53 -16.31 4.04
C GLY A 222 -2.25 -15.15 3.34
N SER A 223 -1.53 -14.05 3.16
CA SER A 223 -2.00 -12.87 2.40
C SER A 223 -1.74 -13.06 0.90
N GLN A 224 -2.57 -12.44 0.05
CA GLN A 224 -2.38 -12.36 -1.41
C GLN A 224 -2.18 -13.75 -2.03
N ILE A 225 -3.22 -14.59 -1.99
CA ILE A 225 -3.19 -15.91 -2.61
C ILE A 225 -3.51 -15.76 -4.10
N PRO A 226 -2.56 -16.02 -5.03
CA PRO A 226 -2.80 -15.72 -6.45
C PRO A 226 -3.68 -16.72 -7.18
N ASP A 227 -3.70 -17.98 -6.70
CA ASP A 227 -4.36 -19.10 -7.37
C ASP A 227 -5.61 -19.56 -6.60
N ILE A 228 -6.77 -19.46 -7.25
CA ILE A 228 -8.05 -19.88 -6.68
C ILE A 228 -8.09 -21.36 -6.31
N ALA A 229 -7.33 -22.22 -7.01
CA ALA A 229 -7.30 -23.65 -6.70
C ALA A 229 -6.70 -23.91 -5.31
N VAL A 230 -5.79 -23.06 -4.83
CA VAL A 230 -5.23 -23.13 -3.47
C VAL A 230 -6.32 -22.83 -2.44
N ILE A 231 -7.12 -21.79 -2.68
CA ILE A 231 -8.22 -21.38 -1.81
C ILE A 231 -9.27 -22.50 -1.73
N LYS A 232 -9.70 -23.06 -2.87
CA LYS A 232 -10.65 -24.19 -2.91
C LYS A 232 -10.17 -25.37 -2.07
N ARG A 233 -8.89 -25.78 -2.21
CA ARG A 233 -8.33 -26.89 -1.44
C ARG A 233 -8.36 -26.62 0.07
N ALA A 234 -7.96 -25.42 0.49
CA ALA A 234 -7.95 -25.03 1.89
C ALA A 234 -9.36 -24.98 2.50
N VAL A 235 -10.32 -24.36 1.79
CA VAL A 235 -11.73 -24.30 2.22
C VAL A 235 -12.31 -25.70 2.37
N ARG A 236 -12.08 -26.60 1.40
CA ARG A 236 -12.56 -27.98 1.47
C ARG A 236 -11.97 -28.75 2.65
N GLU A 237 -10.67 -28.61 2.89
CA GLU A 237 -10.00 -29.25 4.02
C GLU A 237 -10.57 -28.75 5.35
N ALA A 238 -10.66 -27.43 5.53
CA ALA A 238 -11.21 -26.82 6.73
C ALA A 238 -12.69 -27.17 6.95
N ALA A 239 -13.51 -27.21 5.88
CA ALA A 239 -14.91 -27.62 5.97
C ALA A 239 -15.06 -29.07 6.48
N ARG A 240 -14.11 -29.96 6.14
CA ARG A 240 -14.09 -31.31 6.73
C ARG A 240 -13.82 -31.26 8.23
N TYR A 241 -12.90 -30.42 8.70
CA TYR A 241 -12.71 -30.20 10.15
C TYR A 241 -14.00 -29.72 10.82
N TYR A 242 -14.68 -28.74 10.23
CA TYR A 242 -15.96 -28.22 10.74
C TYR A 242 -16.99 -29.34 10.92
N VAL A 243 -17.22 -30.14 9.88
CA VAL A 243 -18.21 -31.23 9.95
C VAL A 243 -17.81 -32.29 10.97
N LYS A 244 -16.53 -32.68 11.06
CA LYS A 244 -16.09 -33.66 12.06
C LYS A 244 -16.25 -33.13 13.49
N LEU A 245 -15.99 -31.84 13.72
CA LEU A 245 -16.26 -31.20 15.01
C LEU A 245 -17.77 -31.19 15.32
N HIS A 246 -18.62 -30.90 14.33
CA HIS A 246 -20.07 -30.97 14.49
C HIS A 246 -20.56 -32.39 14.85
N GLN A 247 -20.07 -33.41 14.15
CA GLN A 247 -20.38 -34.83 14.42
C GLN A 247 -19.92 -35.28 15.81
N MET A 248 -18.88 -34.64 16.37
CA MET A 248 -18.43 -34.84 17.75
C MET A 248 -19.28 -34.10 18.80
N GLY A 249 -20.33 -33.38 18.38
CA GLY A 249 -21.28 -32.66 19.24
C GLY A 249 -20.93 -31.20 19.51
N TRP A 250 -19.96 -30.61 18.80
CA TRP A 250 -19.60 -29.20 18.98
C TRP A 250 -20.51 -28.28 18.16
N ALA A 251 -21.13 -27.31 18.82
CA ALA A 251 -22.02 -26.34 18.21
C ALA A 251 -21.24 -25.12 17.66
N ILE A 252 -20.38 -25.36 16.66
CA ILE A 252 -19.63 -24.31 15.99
C ILE A 252 -20.58 -23.51 15.10
N GLU A 253 -20.63 -22.20 15.32
CA GLU A 253 -21.52 -21.26 14.64
C GLU A 253 -20.83 -20.57 13.47
N TYR A 254 -19.51 -20.31 13.56
CA TYR A 254 -18.76 -19.53 12.58
C TYR A 254 -17.65 -20.36 11.94
N PHE A 255 -17.51 -20.19 10.62
CA PHE A 255 -16.47 -20.76 9.79
C PHE A 255 -15.71 -19.61 9.13
N ASP A 256 -14.51 -19.37 9.65
CA ASP A 256 -13.67 -18.25 9.27
C ASP A 256 -12.56 -18.70 8.32
N VAL A 257 -12.61 -18.17 7.10
CA VAL A 257 -11.62 -18.45 6.05
C VAL A 257 -10.37 -17.58 6.15
N GLY A 258 -10.33 -16.68 7.14
CA GLY A 258 -9.25 -15.72 7.33
C GLY A 258 -9.11 -14.75 6.15
N GLY A 259 -7.92 -14.18 6.02
CA GLY A 259 -7.55 -13.41 4.83
C GLY A 259 -7.11 -14.30 3.66
N GLY A 260 -6.64 -13.67 2.58
CA GLY A 260 -6.04 -14.36 1.44
C GLY A 260 -6.62 -13.96 0.09
N LEU A 261 -7.83 -13.37 0.09
CA LEU A 261 -8.39 -12.68 -1.08
C LEU A 261 -7.37 -11.66 -1.61
N GLY A 262 -6.82 -11.95 -2.78
CA GLY A 262 -5.76 -11.16 -3.38
C GLY A 262 -6.28 -9.93 -4.12
N VAL A 263 -5.33 -9.07 -4.49
CA VAL A 263 -5.53 -7.89 -5.31
C VAL A 263 -4.68 -8.01 -6.57
N ASP A 264 -5.25 -7.69 -7.72
CA ASP A 264 -4.53 -7.69 -8.99
C ASP A 264 -3.74 -6.39 -9.16
N TYR A 265 -2.49 -6.36 -8.67
CA TYR A 265 -1.64 -5.17 -8.75
C TYR A 265 -1.07 -4.94 -10.16
N ASP A 266 -0.76 -6.03 -10.88
CA ASP A 266 -0.13 -5.96 -12.20
C ASP A 266 -1.13 -5.96 -13.38
N GLY A 267 -2.41 -6.23 -13.12
CA GLY A 267 -3.48 -6.22 -14.12
C GLY A 267 -3.46 -7.41 -15.07
N SER A 268 -2.59 -8.40 -14.84
CA SER A 268 -2.43 -9.57 -15.71
C SER A 268 -3.55 -10.60 -15.55
N ARG A 269 -4.31 -10.55 -14.44
CA ARG A 269 -5.28 -11.57 -14.04
C ARG A 269 -4.72 -13.00 -14.10
N SER A 270 -3.46 -13.14 -13.72
CA SER A 270 -2.73 -14.40 -13.66
C SER A 270 -2.46 -14.85 -12.23
N SER A 271 -1.91 -16.04 -12.05
CA SER A 271 -1.46 -16.54 -10.74
C SER A 271 -0.04 -16.06 -10.38
N SER A 272 0.39 -14.89 -10.88
CA SER A 272 1.65 -14.25 -10.49
C SER A 272 1.57 -13.74 -9.04
N ASP A 273 2.72 -13.55 -8.39
CA ASP A 273 2.78 -13.10 -6.98
C ASP A 273 2.14 -11.73 -6.72
N SER A 274 2.00 -10.90 -7.76
CA SER A 274 1.39 -9.56 -7.70
C SER A 274 0.03 -9.50 -8.39
N SER A 275 -0.57 -10.64 -8.70
CA SER A 275 -1.87 -10.77 -9.37
C SER A 275 -2.75 -11.81 -8.67
N THR A 276 -3.95 -12.01 -9.22
CA THR A 276 -4.85 -13.12 -8.94
C THR A 276 -5.44 -13.69 -10.23
N ASN A 277 -5.59 -15.01 -10.35
CA ASN A 277 -6.22 -15.67 -11.50
C ASN A 277 -7.75 -15.77 -11.39
N TYR A 278 -8.36 -15.07 -10.43
CA TYR A 278 -9.78 -15.16 -10.11
C TYR A 278 -10.39 -13.78 -9.88
N SER A 279 -11.72 -13.73 -9.89
CA SER A 279 -12.49 -12.53 -9.54
C SER A 279 -12.98 -12.59 -8.10
N LEU A 280 -13.43 -11.44 -7.55
CA LEU A 280 -14.11 -11.41 -6.26
C LEU A 280 -15.32 -12.37 -6.24
N GLN A 281 -16.12 -12.39 -7.31
CA GLN A 281 -17.31 -13.25 -7.38
C GLN A 281 -16.92 -14.73 -7.40
N GLU A 282 -15.94 -15.13 -8.21
CA GLU A 282 -15.45 -16.51 -8.23
C GLU A 282 -14.92 -16.95 -6.85
N TYR A 283 -14.19 -16.09 -6.15
CA TYR A 283 -13.75 -16.36 -4.78
C TYR A 283 -14.92 -16.61 -3.84
N THR A 284 -15.95 -15.76 -3.86
CA THR A 284 -17.11 -15.92 -2.98
C THR A 284 -17.95 -17.15 -3.33
N ASP A 285 -18.14 -17.42 -4.62
CA ASP A 285 -18.87 -18.59 -5.11
C ASP A 285 -18.16 -19.88 -4.66
N ASP A 286 -16.84 -19.93 -4.83
CA ASP A 286 -16.05 -21.09 -4.44
C ASP A 286 -16.04 -21.32 -2.93
N VAL A 287 -15.95 -20.27 -2.12
CA VAL A 287 -16.03 -20.41 -0.65
C VAL A 287 -17.40 -20.97 -0.25
N VAL A 288 -18.48 -20.35 -0.72
CA VAL A 288 -19.85 -20.74 -0.35
C VAL A 288 -20.15 -22.16 -0.83
N PHE A 289 -19.92 -22.44 -2.11
CA PHE A 289 -20.23 -23.73 -2.73
C PHE A 289 -19.47 -24.88 -2.06
N ASN A 290 -18.16 -24.74 -1.82
CA ASN A 290 -17.37 -25.83 -1.24
C ASN A 290 -17.74 -26.11 0.22
N VAL A 291 -18.07 -25.09 1.01
CA VAL A 291 -18.56 -25.30 2.38
C VAL A 291 -19.94 -25.96 2.36
N MET A 292 -20.84 -25.47 1.50
CA MET A 292 -22.18 -26.02 1.33
C MET A 292 -22.15 -27.51 0.97
N GLU A 293 -21.46 -27.87 -0.12
CA GLU A 293 -21.39 -29.23 -0.65
C GLU A 293 -20.96 -30.21 0.44
N ILE A 294 -19.91 -29.86 1.20
CA ILE A 294 -19.39 -30.71 2.28
C ILE A 294 -20.36 -30.80 3.46
N CYS A 295 -21.05 -29.72 3.81
CA CYS A 295 -22.05 -29.73 4.88
C CYS A 295 -23.26 -30.58 4.50
N ASP A 296 -23.79 -30.44 3.29
CA ASP A 296 -24.95 -31.20 2.81
C ASP A 296 -24.63 -32.70 2.68
N ASP A 297 -23.46 -33.05 2.11
CA ASP A 297 -23.00 -34.45 1.98
C ASP A 297 -22.95 -35.18 3.32
N GLU A 298 -22.49 -34.49 4.36
CA GLU A 298 -22.26 -35.05 5.69
C GLU A 298 -23.39 -34.69 6.68
N LYS A 299 -24.47 -34.07 6.19
CA LYS A 299 -25.67 -33.68 6.94
C LYS A 299 -25.37 -32.78 8.15
N ALA A 300 -24.43 -31.87 8.00
CA ALA A 300 -24.12 -30.83 8.97
C ALA A 300 -24.88 -29.53 8.63
N PRO A 301 -25.19 -28.67 9.62
CA PRO A 301 -25.73 -27.34 9.36
C PRO A 301 -24.72 -26.47 8.62
N HIS A 302 -25.21 -25.46 7.91
CA HIS A 302 -24.34 -24.47 7.27
C HIS A 302 -23.90 -23.45 8.33
N PRO A 303 -22.58 -23.29 8.59
CA PRO A 303 -22.11 -22.28 9.52
C PRO A 303 -22.31 -20.87 8.96
N HIS A 304 -22.21 -19.85 9.82
CA HIS A 304 -21.97 -18.49 9.38
C HIS A 304 -20.56 -18.39 8.79
N LEU A 305 -20.43 -17.79 7.61
CA LEU A 305 -19.16 -17.57 6.96
C LEU A 305 -18.53 -16.27 7.44
N VAL A 306 -17.23 -16.29 7.69
CA VAL A 306 -16.43 -15.12 8.05
C VAL A 306 -15.24 -15.02 7.11
N SER A 307 -14.86 -13.81 6.69
CA SER A 307 -13.58 -13.57 5.99
C SER A 307 -12.90 -12.32 6.51
N GLU A 308 -11.58 -12.37 6.62
CA GLU A 308 -10.71 -11.27 7.08
C GLU A 308 -10.02 -10.58 5.88
N SER A 309 -10.80 -10.11 4.91
CA SER A 309 -10.32 -9.67 3.58
C SER A 309 -9.68 -8.26 3.56
N GLY A 310 -8.79 -7.94 4.50
CA GLY A 310 -8.29 -6.57 4.72
C GLY A 310 -7.60 -5.93 3.50
N ARG A 311 -6.64 -6.61 2.87
CA ARG A 311 -5.92 -6.10 1.68
C ARG A 311 -6.89 -5.77 0.54
N ALA A 312 -7.88 -6.62 0.31
CA ALA A 312 -8.86 -6.46 -0.74
C ALA A 312 -9.83 -5.27 -0.50
N VAL A 313 -9.99 -4.87 0.75
CA VAL A 313 -10.77 -3.68 1.15
C VAL A 313 -9.95 -2.41 0.95
N VAL A 314 -8.72 -2.36 1.47
CA VAL A 314 -7.99 -1.09 1.58
C VAL A 314 -6.93 -0.84 0.51
N ALA A 315 -6.55 -1.79 -0.35
CA ALA A 315 -5.47 -1.53 -1.31
C ALA A 315 -5.74 -0.30 -2.19
N HIS A 316 -6.92 -0.21 -2.80
CA HIS A 316 -7.24 0.76 -3.86
C HIS A 316 -7.51 2.19 -3.37
N HIS A 317 -7.81 2.41 -2.09
CA HIS A 317 -8.29 3.70 -1.61
C HIS A 317 -7.21 4.79 -1.58
N SER A 318 -5.93 4.43 -1.70
CA SER A 318 -4.82 5.35 -1.48
C SER A 318 -3.89 5.45 -2.69
N VAL A 319 -3.51 6.69 -3.02
CA VAL A 319 -2.59 7.05 -4.10
C VAL A 319 -1.52 8.00 -3.56
N LEU A 320 -0.25 7.63 -3.70
CA LEU A 320 0.86 8.52 -3.40
C LEU A 320 1.18 9.36 -4.63
N ALA A 321 0.97 10.67 -4.54
CA ALA A 321 1.32 11.62 -5.58
C ALA A 321 2.70 12.24 -5.28
N VAL A 322 3.61 12.14 -6.25
CA VAL A 322 4.98 12.65 -6.15
C VAL A 322 5.33 13.57 -7.31
N ASN A 323 6.22 14.52 -7.05
CA ASN A 323 6.78 15.39 -8.07
C ASN A 323 8.13 14.83 -8.58
N LEU A 324 8.27 14.75 -9.90
CA LEU A 324 9.54 14.48 -10.57
C LEU A 324 10.22 15.83 -10.88
N PHE A 325 11.17 16.23 -10.03
CA PHE A 325 11.77 17.57 -10.08
C PHE A 325 13.03 17.65 -10.93
N GLY A 326 13.56 16.50 -11.37
CA GLY A 326 14.73 16.42 -12.24
C GLY A 326 14.88 15.04 -12.84
N ALA A 327 15.82 14.90 -13.77
CA ALA A 327 16.23 13.62 -14.31
C ALA A 327 17.73 13.62 -14.50
N ILE A 328 18.40 12.52 -14.16
CA ILE A 328 19.79 12.26 -14.52
C ILE A 328 19.76 11.51 -15.85
N GLN A 329 20.16 12.17 -16.93
CA GLN A 329 20.21 11.56 -18.26
C GLN A 329 21.66 11.30 -18.68
N LYS A 330 21.94 10.09 -19.16
CA LYS A 330 23.30 9.71 -19.58
C LYS A 330 23.70 10.31 -20.93
N ASP A 331 22.73 10.82 -21.69
CA ASP A 331 22.85 11.37 -23.04
C ASP A 331 22.55 12.88 -23.11
N GLU A 332 22.58 13.62 -21.99
CA GLU A 332 22.13 15.03 -21.85
C GLU A 332 22.64 16.04 -22.88
N THR A 333 23.72 15.74 -23.61
CA THR A 333 24.24 16.69 -24.61
C THR A 333 23.90 16.25 -26.02
N PRO A 334 22.97 16.97 -26.69
CA PRO A 334 22.57 16.67 -28.06
C PRO A 334 23.68 16.96 -29.09
N GLU A 335 24.69 17.74 -28.73
CA GLU A 335 25.80 18.04 -29.64
C GLU A 335 26.71 16.82 -29.85
N PRO A 336 27.00 16.45 -31.11
CA PRO A 336 27.95 15.40 -31.41
C PRO A 336 29.33 15.82 -30.90
N ILE A 337 29.89 15.06 -29.97
CA ILE A 337 31.29 15.24 -29.57
C ILE A 337 32.16 14.97 -30.78
N VAL A 338 32.94 15.95 -31.22
CA VAL A 338 33.94 15.80 -32.29
C VAL A 338 35.31 15.61 -31.64
N ALA A 339 36.14 14.77 -32.24
CA ALA A 339 37.52 14.61 -31.80
C ALA A 339 38.35 15.85 -32.13
N GLU A 340 39.04 16.42 -31.15
CA GLU A 340 39.93 17.56 -31.30
C GLU A 340 41.39 17.12 -31.46
N LYS A 341 42.21 18.02 -32.02
CA LYS A 341 43.66 17.81 -32.15
C LYS A 341 44.32 17.82 -30.77
N GLY A 342 44.54 16.62 -30.23
CA GLY A 342 45.08 16.41 -28.87
C GLY A 342 44.27 15.43 -28.03
N ASP A 343 43.05 15.07 -28.48
CA ASP A 343 42.26 14.04 -27.80
C ASP A 343 42.97 12.68 -27.83
N HIS A 344 42.79 11.92 -26.76
CA HIS A 344 43.35 10.58 -26.59
C HIS A 344 42.86 9.62 -27.69
N ARG A 345 43.66 8.59 -28.03
CA ARG A 345 43.32 7.61 -29.08
C ARG A 345 41.91 7.01 -28.90
N ILE A 346 41.56 6.62 -27.67
CA ILE A 346 40.24 6.08 -27.30
C ILE A 346 39.09 7.00 -27.73
N VAL A 347 39.20 8.31 -27.54
CA VAL A 347 38.16 9.27 -27.92
C VAL A 347 37.97 9.26 -29.44
N ARG A 348 39.06 9.23 -30.22
CA ARG A 348 39.00 9.19 -31.69
C ARG A 348 38.36 7.89 -32.19
N GLN A 349 38.75 6.76 -31.61
CA GLN A 349 38.19 5.45 -31.95
C GLN A 349 36.69 5.38 -31.61
N LEU A 350 36.26 5.93 -30.47
CA LEU A 350 34.82 5.99 -30.13
C LEU A 350 34.04 6.91 -31.08
N VAL A 351 34.63 8.02 -31.56
CA VAL A 351 34.01 8.85 -32.61
C VAL A 351 33.84 8.05 -33.91
N GLU A 352 34.87 7.31 -34.33
CA GLU A 352 34.81 6.43 -35.51
C GLU A 352 33.73 5.36 -35.38
N VAL A 353 33.61 4.71 -34.21
CA VAL A 353 32.55 3.72 -33.94
C VAL A 353 31.16 4.35 -34.05
N ARG A 354 30.97 5.55 -33.48
CA ARG A 354 29.68 6.26 -33.55
C ARG A 354 29.32 6.66 -34.98
N GLU A 355 30.27 7.17 -35.75
CA GLU A 355 30.05 7.58 -37.14
C GLU A 355 29.79 6.38 -38.07
N GLY A 356 30.38 5.23 -37.77
CA GLY A 356 30.16 3.97 -38.48
C GLY A 356 28.94 3.16 -38.02
N LEU A 357 28.19 3.61 -37.00
CA LEU A 357 27.09 2.85 -36.42
C LEU A 357 25.90 2.73 -37.39
N THR A 358 25.49 1.49 -37.67
CA THR A 358 24.35 1.16 -38.54
C THR A 358 23.50 0.03 -37.95
N ARG A 359 22.31 -0.22 -38.51
CA ARG A 359 21.48 -1.37 -38.11
C ARG A 359 22.17 -2.72 -38.27
N ARG A 360 23.14 -2.86 -39.18
CA ARG A 360 23.81 -4.13 -39.48
C ARG A 360 24.92 -4.46 -38.50
N ASN A 361 25.72 -3.46 -38.11
CA ASN A 361 26.86 -3.62 -37.19
C ASN A 361 26.56 -3.18 -35.74
N ARG A 362 25.34 -2.75 -35.40
CA ARG A 362 24.96 -2.26 -34.06
C ARG A 362 25.42 -3.11 -32.86
N ARG A 363 25.57 -4.43 -33.01
CA ARG A 363 26.09 -5.31 -31.94
C ARG A 363 27.61 -5.26 -31.86
N GLU A 364 28.29 -5.35 -33.00
CA GLU A 364 29.74 -5.20 -33.10
C GLU A 364 30.19 -3.83 -32.58
N SER A 365 29.51 -2.76 -33.02
CA SER A 365 29.78 -1.40 -32.53
C SER A 365 29.57 -1.24 -31.03
N LEU A 366 28.62 -1.98 -30.43
CA LEU A 366 28.45 -1.99 -28.98
C LEU A 366 29.63 -2.68 -28.28
N HIS A 367 30.05 -3.84 -28.78
CA HIS A 367 31.19 -4.60 -28.24
C HIS A 367 32.49 -3.79 -28.35
N ASP A 368 32.72 -3.15 -29.50
CA ASP A 368 33.87 -2.25 -29.70
C ASP A 368 33.85 -1.07 -28.73
N ALA A 369 32.69 -0.42 -28.56
CA ALA A 369 32.53 0.68 -27.62
C ALA A 369 32.75 0.23 -26.16
N GLN A 370 32.29 -0.96 -25.77
CA GLN A 370 32.52 -1.54 -24.45
C GLN A 370 34.01 -1.79 -24.22
N ALA A 371 34.71 -2.43 -25.17
CA ALA A 371 36.14 -2.67 -25.07
C ALA A 371 36.94 -1.36 -24.97
N LEU A 372 36.60 -0.35 -25.77
CA LEU A 372 37.24 0.96 -25.72
C LEU A 372 36.98 1.71 -24.40
N LYS A 373 35.80 1.54 -23.80
CA LYS A 373 35.48 2.09 -22.47
C LYS A 373 36.33 1.44 -21.38
N GLU A 374 36.45 0.12 -21.41
CA GLU A 374 37.27 -0.65 -20.47
C GLU A 374 38.76 -0.33 -20.61
N GLU A 375 39.28 -0.27 -21.84
CA GLU A 375 40.65 0.17 -22.12
C GLU A 375 40.87 1.62 -21.64
N GLY A 376 39.91 2.51 -21.90
CA GLY A 376 39.97 3.89 -21.44
C GLY A 376 40.01 4.02 -19.92
N GLN A 377 39.23 3.21 -19.20
CA GLN A 377 39.24 3.15 -17.75
C GLN A 377 40.59 2.64 -17.22
N ALA A 378 41.13 1.56 -17.79
CA ALA A 378 42.43 1.02 -17.38
C ALA A 378 43.58 2.03 -17.60
N ILE A 379 43.58 2.76 -18.73
CA ILE A 379 44.57 3.81 -19.01
C ILE A 379 44.42 4.98 -18.02
N PHE A 380 43.19 5.35 -17.66
CA PHE A 380 42.94 6.37 -16.65
C PHE A 380 43.45 5.94 -15.26
N ASP A 381 43.21 4.70 -14.86
CA ASP A 381 43.68 4.16 -13.57
C ASP A 381 45.20 4.12 -13.46
N LEU A 382 45.89 3.99 -14.59
CA LEU A 382 47.35 4.11 -14.70
C LEU A 382 47.86 5.57 -14.75
N GLY A 383 46.98 6.57 -14.71
CA GLY A 383 47.32 7.99 -14.78
C GLY A 383 47.72 8.48 -16.18
N LEU A 384 47.45 7.70 -17.23
CA LEU A 384 47.87 7.97 -18.60
C LEU A 384 46.80 8.71 -19.43
N MET A 385 45.60 8.91 -18.88
CA MET A 385 44.50 9.63 -19.53
C MET A 385 44.09 10.88 -18.74
N PRO A 386 44.06 12.07 -19.34
CA PRO A 386 43.50 13.26 -18.70
C PRO A 386 42.01 13.12 -18.41
N LEU A 387 41.54 13.72 -17.32
CA LEU A 387 40.13 13.68 -16.90
C LEU A 387 39.16 14.17 -18.00
N ARG A 388 39.55 15.19 -18.78
CA ARG A 388 38.75 15.68 -19.92
C ARG A 388 38.56 14.62 -21.01
N SER A 389 39.60 13.83 -21.30
CA SER A 389 39.53 12.73 -22.27
C SER A 389 38.67 11.58 -21.76
N LYS A 390 38.76 11.26 -20.47
CA LYS A 390 37.89 10.26 -19.82
C LYS A 390 36.42 10.67 -19.93
N ALA A 391 36.09 11.92 -19.58
CA ALA A 391 34.74 12.44 -19.69
C ALA A 391 34.19 12.38 -21.14
N LYS A 392 35.01 12.72 -22.15
CA LYS A 392 34.63 12.58 -23.57
C LYS A 392 34.38 11.12 -23.94
N ALA A 393 35.24 10.19 -23.53
CA ALA A 393 35.12 8.76 -23.82
C ALA A 393 33.86 8.15 -23.19
N GLU A 394 33.59 8.41 -21.91
CA GLU A 394 32.38 7.93 -21.23
C GLU A 394 31.10 8.46 -21.89
N LYS A 395 31.09 9.74 -22.26
CA LYS A 395 29.94 10.36 -22.92
C LYS A 395 29.71 9.81 -24.33
N LEU A 396 30.77 9.60 -25.12
CA LEU A 396 30.69 8.94 -26.43
C LEU A 396 30.15 7.52 -26.31
N PHE A 397 30.63 6.75 -25.32
CA PHE A 397 30.13 5.41 -25.05
C PHE A 397 28.62 5.42 -24.79
N TRP A 398 28.13 6.31 -23.93
CA TRP A 398 26.69 6.39 -23.63
C TRP A 398 25.86 6.85 -24.84
N GLN A 399 26.37 7.78 -25.66
CA GLN A 399 25.72 8.14 -26.94
C GLN A 399 25.59 6.93 -27.88
N ILE A 400 26.65 6.13 -28.03
CA ILE A 400 26.63 4.90 -28.85
C ILE A 400 25.65 3.89 -28.25
N ALA A 401 25.70 3.64 -26.94
CA ALA A 401 24.82 2.71 -26.25
C ALA A 401 23.34 3.08 -26.43
N THR A 402 22.97 4.35 -26.26
CA THR A 402 21.60 4.84 -26.48
C THR A 402 21.17 4.64 -27.92
N GLN A 403 22.01 5.00 -28.91
CA GLN A 403 21.70 4.77 -30.32
C GLN A 403 21.55 3.28 -30.65
N VAL A 404 22.38 2.41 -30.07
CA VAL A 404 22.24 0.95 -30.24
C VAL A 404 20.89 0.47 -29.73
N VAL A 405 20.48 0.87 -28.52
CA VAL A 405 19.16 0.53 -27.95
C VAL A 405 18.03 1.03 -28.86
N GLU A 406 18.12 2.26 -29.37
CA GLU A 406 17.14 2.81 -30.31
C GLU A 406 17.08 2.03 -31.63
N LEU A 407 18.22 1.58 -32.16
CA LEU A 407 18.27 0.75 -33.36
C LEU A 407 17.62 -0.62 -33.16
N PHE A 408 17.52 -1.11 -31.92
CA PHE A 408 16.78 -2.33 -31.56
C PHE A 408 15.28 -2.09 -31.28
N ARG A 409 14.82 -0.85 -31.19
CA ARG A 409 13.40 -0.53 -31.00
C ARG A 409 12.56 -1.07 -32.17
N GLY A 410 11.55 -1.88 -31.86
CA GLY A 410 10.70 -2.53 -32.85
C GLY A 410 11.31 -3.79 -33.51
N ALA A 411 12.46 -4.27 -33.04
CA ALA A 411 12.97 -5.58 -33.43
C ALA A 411 12.05 -6.69 -32.91
N ARG A 412 11.87 -7.75 -33.71
CA ARG A 412 11.05 -8.91 -33.33
C ARG A 412 11.61 -9.65 -32.11
N VAL A 413 12.93 -9.66 -31.96
CA VAL A 413 13.65 -10.25 -30.82
C VAL A 413 14.72 -9.26 -30.40
N VAL A 414 14.69 -8.86 -29.14
CA VAL A 414 15.72 -8.01 -28.51
C VAL A 414 16.63 -8.95 -27.71
N PRO A 415 17.94 -9.02 -28.01
CA PRO A 415 18.89 -9.83 -27.25
C PRO A 415 18.96 -9.39 -25.78
N GLU A 416 19.27 -10.32 -24.88
CA GLU A 416 19.36 -10.05 -23.44
C GLU A 416 20.39 -8.96 -23.10
N GLU A 417 21.54 -8.96 -23.79
CA GLU A 417 22.56 -7.90 -23.63
C GLU A 417 22.01 -6.49 -23.87
N ILE A 418 21.02 -6.36 -24.77
CA ILE A 418 20.38 -5.08 -25.09
C ILE A 418 19.31 -4.71 -24.06
N ARG A 419 18.62 -5.70 -23.48
CA ARG A 419 17.67 -5.46 -22.37
C ARG A 419 18.39 -4.95 -21.13
N VAL A 420 19.52 -5.59 -20.79
CA VAL A 420 20.40 -5.12 -19.72
C VAL A 420 20.94 -3.72 -20.04
N LEU A 421 21.35 -3.48 -21.28
CA LEU A 421 21.80 -2.16 -21.70
C LEU A 421 20.69 -1.10 -21.60
N GLU A 422 19.45 -1.42 -21.99
CA GLU A 422 18.29 -0.52 -21.89
C GLU A 422 18.07 -0.05 -20.45
N ALA A 423 18.13 -0.97 -19.48
CA ALA A 423 18.07 -0.63 -18.06
C ALA A 423 19.26 0.25 -17.62
N GLN A 424 20.45 0.05 -18.20
CA GLN A 424 21.61 0.88 -17.90
C GLN A 424 21.55 2.27 -18.54
N VAL A 425 20.97 2.44 -19.74
CA VAL A 425 20.91 3.75 -20.43
C VAL A 425 19.69 4.58 -20.02
N CYS A 426 18.76 4.01 -19.27
CA CYS A 426 17.53 4.70 -18.89
C CYS A 426 17.79 5.94 -18.04
N ASP A 427 16.83 6.87 -18.09
CA ASP A 427 16.84 8.06 -17.25
C ASP A 427 16.55 7.71 -15.79
N GLN A 428 17.19 8.40 -14.87
CA GLN A 428 16.83 8.34 -13.45
C GLN A 428 16.01 9.57 -13.11
N TYR A 429 14.70 9.44 -12.95
CA TYR A 429 13.84 10.55 -12.56
C TYR A 429 13.90 10.75 -11.05
N LEU A 430 14.38 11.92 -10.63
CA LEU A 430 14.51 12.30 -9.24
C LEU A 430 13.13 12.68 -8.69
N SER A 431 12.74 12.00 -7.62
CA SER A 431 11.38 12.04 -7.09
C SER A 431 11.38 12.39 -5.61
N ASN A 432 10.60 13.41 -5.23
CA ASN A 432 10.58 13.92 -3.86
C ASN A 432 9.73 13.03 -2.94
N PHE A 433 10.22 11.84 -2.59
CA PHE A 433 9.63 10.96 -1.59
C PHE A 433 10.68 9.99 -1.04
N SER A 434 10.28 9.06 -0.17
CA SER A 434 11.14 7.96 0.29
C SER A 434 10.46 6.61 0.04
N VAL A 435 11.17 5.70 -0.64
CA VAL A 435 10.72 4.31 -0.87
C VAL A 435 10.59 3.57 0.45
N PHE A 436 11.53 3.74 1.37
CA PHE A 436 11.53 3.09 2.69
C PHE A 436 10.35 3.51 3.56
N GLN A 437 9.93 4.78 3.45
CA GLN A 437 8.80 5.30 4.21
C GLN A 437 7.44 4.96 3.58
N SER A 438 7.34 4.92 2.25
CA SER A 438 6.04 4.88 1.56
C SER A 438 5.76 3.60 0.76
N LEU A 439 6.79 2.78 0.50
CA LEU A 439 6.72 1.58 -0.36
C LEU A 439 7.59 0.44 0.17
N LEU A 440 7.50 0.14 1.47
CA LEU A 440 8.35 -0.87 2.09
C LEU A 440 8.20 -2.26 1.43
N ASP A 441 6.98 -2.65 1.02
CA ASP A 441 6.76 -3.94 0.35
C ASP A 441 7.49 -4.01 -1.02
N HIS A 442 7.69 -2.88 -1.70
CA HIS A 442 8.49 -2.84 -2.91
C HIS A 442 9.94 -3.22 -2.62
N TRP A 443 10.53 -2.57 -1.62
CA TRP A 443 11.91 -2.80 -1.20
C TRP A 443 12.12 -4.20 -0.62
N ALA A 444 11.28 -4.61 0.33
CA ALA A 444 11.48 -5.86 1.08
C ALA A 444 11.05 -7.12 0.31
N LEU A 445 9.98 -7.03 -0.48
CA LEU A 445 9.34 -8.20 -1.10
C LEU A 445 9.29 -8.10 -2.64
N GLY A 446 9.81 -7.03 -3.24
CA GLY A 446 9.69 -6.81 -4.68
C GLY A 446 8.24 -6.65 -5.14
N GLN A 447 7.35 -6.12 -4.29
CA GLN A 447 5.95 -5.88 -4.64
C GLN A 447 5.84 -4.86 -5.77
N LEU A 448 4.97 -5.14 -6.73
CA LEU A 448 4.66 -4.23 -7.83
C LEU A 448 3.50 -3.32 -7.42
N PHE A 449 3.61 -2.05 -7.82
CA PHE A 449 2.55 -1.06 -7.72
C PHE A 449 2.33 -0.44 -9.10
N PRO A 450 1.09 -0.10 -9.49
CA PRO A 450 0.86 0.71 -10.67
C PRO A 450 1.41 2.11 -10.48
N ILE A 451 2.23 2.53 -11.44
CA ILE A 451 2.88 3.83 -11.44
C ILE A 451 2.58 4.47 -12.79
N VAL A 452 1.89 5.59 -12.77
CA VAL A 452 1.50 6.31 -13.98
C VAL A 452 1.69 7.82 -13.84
N PRO A 453 2.08 8.52 -14.91
CA PRO A 453 1.96 9.98 -14.96
C PRO A 453 0.51 10.39 -14.70
N LEU A 454 0.30 11.39 -13.85
CA LEU A 454 -1.05 11.89 -13.54
C LEU A 454 -1.64 12.75 -14.67
N HIS A 455 -0.82 13.15 -15.64
CA HIS A 455 -1.18 14.00 -16.77
C HIS A 455 -0.32 13.71 -18.01
N ARG A 456 -0.68 14.34 -19.14
CA ARG A 456 -0.05 14.19 -20.48
C ARG A 456 -0.20 12.80 -21.10
N LEU A 457 -1.17 11.99 -20.65
CA LEU A 457 -1.40 10.64 -21.17
C LEU A 457 -2.00 10.63 -22.60
N ASP A 458 -2.32 11.79 -23.16
CA ASP A 458 -2.64 11.99 -24.58
C ASP A 458 -1.39 12.20 -25.45
N GLU A 459 -0.25 12.48 -24.84
CA GLU A 459 1.06 12.49 -25.48
C GLU A 459 1.70 11.10 -25.38
N ARG A 460 2.47 10.71 -26.40
CA ARG A 460 3.22 9.45 -26.35
C ARG A 460 4.51 9.65 -25.53
N PRO A 461 4.78 8.84 -24.48
CA PRO A 461 6.05 8.88 -23.77
C PRO A 461 7.24 8.63 -24.70
N THR A 462 8.31 9.41 -24.54
CA THR A 462 9.50 9.37 -25.41
C THR A 462 10.76 8.90 -24.71
N ARG A 463 10.74 8.80 -23.38
CA ARG A 463 11.85 8.34 -22.54
C ARG A 463 11.47 7.06 -21.81
N ASN A 464 12.46 6.24 -21.50
CA ASN A 464 12.33 5.15 -20.52
C ASN A 464 13.17 5.54 -19.31
N GLY A 465 12.62 5.38 -18.11
CA GLY A 465 13.35 5.70 -16.90
C GLY A 465 12.94 4.85 -15.71
N ILE A 466 13.76 4.95 -14.66
CA ILE A 466 13.44 4.48 -13.32
C ILE A 466 13.10 5.68 -12.43
N LEU A 467 12.45 5.44 -11.31
CA LEU A 467 12.25 6.47 -10.29
C LEU A 467 13.31 6.29 -9.21
N VAL A 468 14.01 7.37 -8.86
CA VAL A 468 14.95 7.40 -7.74
C VAL A 468 14.46 8.39 -6.70
N ASP A 469 14.47 7.98 -5.45
CA ASP A 469 14.00 8.79 -4.33
C ASP A 469 15.09 9.78 -3.88
N ILE A 470 14.85 10.55 -2.82
CA ILE A 470 15.81 11.54 -2.29
C ILE A 470 16.69 11.01 -1.16
N SER A 471 16.64 9.70 -0.87
CA SER A 471 17.50 9.08 0.12
C SER A 471 18.95 8.99 -0.39
N CYS A 472 19.89 8.83 0.55
CA CYS A 472 21.30 8.61 0.19
C CYS A 472 21.60 7.14 -0.13
N ASP A 473 20.60 6.25 -0.05
CA ASP A 473 20.75 4.82 -0.26
C ASP A 473 20.50 4.46 -1.74
N SER A 474 21.36 3.61 -2.31
CA SER A 474 21.25 3.17 -3.70
C SER A 474 20.05 2.26 -3.99
N GLU A 475 19.42 1.73 -2.93
CA GLU A 475 18.18 0.96 -2.97
C GLU A 475 16.93 1.85 -2.87
N GLY A 476 17.10 3.16 -2.65
CA GLY A 476 16.05 4.19 -2.75
C GLY A 476 15.58 4.43 -4.18
N LYS A 477 15.14 3.39 -4.87
CA LYS A 477 14.72 3.43 -6.27
C LYS A 477 13.62 2.43 -6.57
N ILE A 478 12.83 2.74 -7.58
CA ILE A 478 11.88 1.82 -8.20
C ILE A 478 12.42 1.47 -9.58
N SER A 479 12.93 0.25 -9.73
CA SER A 479 13.47 -0.26 -10.99
C SER A 479 12.67 -1.41 -11.57
N LYS A 480 11.56 -1.81 -10.95
CA LYS A 480 10.68 -2.87 -11.43
C LYS A 480 9.27 -2.35 -11.59
N PHE A 481 8.73 -2.49 -12.80
CA PHE A 481 7.44 -1.97 -13.21
C PHE A 481 6.60 -3.06 -13.86
N ILE A 482 5.29 -2.82 -13.91
CA ILE A 482 4.30 -3.71 -14.52
C ILE A 482 4.44 -3.72 -16.04
N ASP A 483 4.32 -4.90 -16.65
CA ASP A 483 4.23 -5.07 -18.11
C ASP A 483 3.26 -6.21 -18.47
N LEU A 484 2.73 -6.17 -19.70
CA LEU A 484 1.79 -7.18 -20.22
C LEU A 484 2.39 -8.60 -20.28
N GLN A 485 3.73 -8.70 -20.30
CA GLN A 485 4.47 -9.95 -20.44
C GLN A 485 5.30 -10.29 -19.19
N GLY A 486 5.02 -9.64 -18.05
CA GLY A 486 5.69 -9.86 -16.78
C GLY A 486 6.16 -8.56 -16.12
N VAL A 487 7.45 -8.48 -15.80
CA VAL A 487 8.05 -7.32 -15.16
C VAL A 487 8.99 -6.63 -16.13
N ARG A 488 8.91 -5.29 -16.21
CA ARG A 488 9.84 -4.47 -16.98
C ARG A 488 10.75 -3.67 -16.05
N GLU A 489 11.98 -3.47 -16.48
CA GLU A 489 13.00 -2.75 -15.70
C GLU A 489 12.94 -1.21 -15.85
N THR A 490 12.04 -0.70 -16.70
CA THR A 490 11.89 0.73 -16.99
C THR A 490 10.44 1.12 -17.22
N LEU A 491 10.10 2.36 -16.89
CA LEU A 491 8.80 2.98 -17.08
C LEU A 491 8.87 3.99 -18.26
N PRO A 492 7.95 3.90 -19.24
CA PRO A 492 7.80 4.95 -20.25
C PRO A 492 7.34 6.26 -19.61
N LEU A 493 8.12 7.32 -19.80
CA LEU A 493 7.86 8.65 -19.26
C LEU A 493 8.01 9.73 -20.34
N HIS A 494 7.36 10.86 -20.11
CA HIS A 494 7.49 12.04 -20.96
C HIS A 494 8.82 12.74 -20.67
N ALA A 495 9.46 13.27 -21.72
CA ALA A 495 10.63 14.11 -21.53
C ALA A 495 10.29 15.34 -20.64
N PRO A 496 11.20 15.72 -19.71
CA PRO A 496 11.07 16.95 -18.95
C PRO A 496 10.99 18.17 -19.90
N ASN A 497 10.07 19.09 -19.63
CA ASN A 497 9.86 20.30 -20.42
C ASN A 497 9.93 21.59 -19.56
N GLY A 498 10.44 21.48 -18.33
CA GLY A 498 10.51 22.58 -17.36
C GLY A 498 9.22 22.84 -16.58
N ALA A 499 8.09 22.18 -16.91
CA ALA A 499 6.87 22.22 -16.10
C ALA A 499 6.87 21.09 -15.06
N PRO A 500 6.08 21.20 -13.96
CA PRO A 500 5.94 20.12 -12.99
C PRO A 500 5.44 18.84 -13.64
N TYR A 501 6.03 17.73 -13.23
CA TYR A 501 5.69 16.41 -13.76
C TYR A 501 5.35 15.49 -12.60
N TYR A 502 4.06 15.14 -12.50
CA TYR A 502 3.52 14.41 -11.36
C TYR A 502 3.27 12.96 -11.73
N VAL A 503 3.64 12.07 -10.84
CA VAL A 503 3.40 10.63 -10.95
C VAL A 503 2.58 10.18 -9.76
N GLY A 504 1.59 9.32 -10.02
CA GLY A 504 0.83 8.63 -8.99
C GLY A 504 1.32 7.20 -8.84
N ILE A 505 1.52 6.77 -7.60
CA ILE A 505 1.77 5.39 -7.23
C ILE A 505 0.51 4.87 -6.55
N PHE A 506 -0.14 3.91 -7.18
CA PHE A 506 -1.48 3.46 -6.84
C PHE A 506 -1.44 2.19 -6.01
N MET A 507 -2.57 1.88 -5.38
CA MET A 507 -2.78 0.67 -4.59
C MET A 507 -1.86 0.55 -3.36
N VAL A 508 -1.48 1.68 -2.76
CA VAL A 508 -0.58 1.75 -1.59
C VAL A 508 -1.32 1.69 -0.25
N GLY A 509 -2.64 1.52 -0.24
CA GLY A 509 -3.45 1.64 0.98
C GLY A 509 -3.37 0.45 1.94
N ALA A 510 -2.74 -0.65 1.55
CA ALA A 510 -2.54 -1.84 2.39
C ALA A 510 -1.07 -1.97 2.81
N TYR A 511 -0.85 -2.11 4.11
CA TYR A 511 0.44 -2.31 4.79
C TYR A 511 1.47 -1.17 4.71
N GLN A 512 1.46 -0.34 3.68
CA GLN A 512 2.53 0.65 3.47
C GLN A 512 2.56 1.73 4.56
N ASP A 513 1.40 2.20 4.99
CA ASP A 513 1.27 3.30 5.97
C ASP A 513 1.93 3.00 7.32
N ILE A 514 1.78 1.76 7.81
CA ILE A 514 2.23 1.36 9.15
C ILE A 514 3.65 0.83 9.18
N MET A 515 4.13 0.25 8.07
CA MET A 515 5.45 -0.37 8.01
C MET A 515 6.56 0.60 7.60
N GLY A 516 6.22 1.82 7.15
CA GLY A 516 7.19 2.82 6.73
C GLY A 516 8.25 3.11 7.80
N ASP A 517 9.52 3.06 7.40
CA ASP A 517 10.67 3.37 8.26
C ASP A 517 11.18 4.81 8.06
N LEU A 518 11.80 5.36 9.11
CA LEU A 518 12.37 6.71 9.14
C LEU A 518 13.78 6.75 8.53
N HIS A 519 14.02 6.01 7.44
CA HIS A 519 15.33 6.00 6.78
C HIS A 519 15.70 7.43 6.34
N ASN A 520 16.94 7.84 6.62
CA ASN A 520 17.40 9.23 6.48
C ASN A 520 16.56 10.29 7.23
N LEU A 521 15.78 9.88 8.24
CA LEU A 521 14.87 10.73 9.01
C LEU A 521 13.75 11.36 8.15
N PHE A 522 13.38 10.73 7.04
CA PHE A 522 12.15 11.11 6.32
C PHE A 522 10.95 10.52 7.04
N GLY A 523 10.05 11.37 7.51
CA GLY A 523 8.82 10.94 8.20
C GLY A 523 7.62 10.80 7.27
N ARG A 524 6.43 10.70 7.85
CA ARG A 524 5.17 10.58 7.10
C ARG A 524 4.98 11.76 6.14
N VAL A 525 4.42 11.46 4.97
CA VAL A 525 4.05 12.46 3.96
C VAL A 525 2.76 13.20 4.36
N ASN A 526 2.45 14.30 3.67
CA ASN A 526 1.14 14.94 3.80
C ASN A 526 0.04 13.96 3.40
N GLU A 527 -1.13 14.08 4.00
CA GLU A 527 -2.26 13.22 3.70
C GLU A 527 -3.55 14.05 3.57
N VAL A 528 -4.38 13.70 2.60
CA VAL A 528 -5.68 14.33 2.38
C VAL A 528 -6.75 13.29 2.11
N HIS A 529 -7.94 13.50 2.67
CA HIS A 529 -9.09 12.63 2.47
C HIS A 529 -10.09 13.30 1.56
N VAL A 530 -10.42 12.60 0.47
CA VAL A 530 -11.28 13.07 -0.61
C VAL A 530 -12.57 12.27 -0.60
N PHE A 531 -13.68 12.99 -0.61
CA PHE A 531 -15.04 12.46 -0.72
C PHE A 531 -15.77 13.04 -1.92
N LEU A 532 -16.64 12.24 -2.51
CA LEU A 532 -17.64 12.71 -3.46
C LEU A 532 -18.75 13.46 -2.72
N ASP A 533 -19.14 14.61 -3.27
CA ASP A 533 -20.30 15.36 -2.80
C ASP A 533 -21.05 15.92 -4.02
N PRO A 534 -22.29 15.48 -4.29
CA PRO A 534 -23.08 15.98 -5.41
C PRO A 534 -23.51 17.44 -5.25
N ASP A 535 -23.46 18.01 -4.05
CA ASP A 535 -23.80 19.42 -3.79
C ASP A 535 -22.61 20.36 -4.08
N GLU A 536 -21.39 19.82 -4.17
CA GLU A 536 -20.19 20.56 -4.58
C GLU A 536 -20.11 20.71 -6.11
N GLU A 537 -19.71 21.88 -6.60
CA GLU A 537 -19.61 22.14 -8.05
C GLU A 537 -18.58 21.23 -8.74
N SER A 538 -17.51 20.89 -8.02
CA SER A 538 -16.49 19.91 -8.46
C SER A 538 -16.97 18.46 -8.37
N GLY A 539 -18.08 18.17 -7.67
CA GLY A 539 -18.55 16.83 -7.36
C GLY A 539 -17.76 16.11 -6.27
N TRP A 540 -16.83 16.80 -5.60
CA TRP A 540 -15.96 16.27 -4.55
C TRP A 540 -15.35 17.40 -3.70
N TYR A 541 -14.94 17.07 -2.46
CA TYR A 541 -14.22 17.98 -1.56
C TYR A 541 -13.10 17.25 -0.78
N ILE A 542 -12.19 18.04 -0.18
CA ILE A 542 -11.21 17.53 0.79
C ILE A 542 -11.78 17.76 2.19
N GLU A 543 -12.12 16.66 2.86
CA GLU A 543 -12.67 16.68 4.22
C GLU A 543 -11.59 16.92 5.26
N GLU A 544 -10.55 16.10 5.23
CA GLU A 544 -9.48 16.11 6.22
C GLU A 544 -8.12 16.34 5.57
N VAL A 545 -7.27 17.08 6.27
CA VAL A 545 -5.87 17.35 5.93
C VAL A 545 -5.04 16.98 7.14
N ILE A 546 -4.09 16.08 6.94
CA ILE A 546 -3.12 15.67 7.95
C ILE A 546 -1.74 16.06 7.45
N GLU A 547 -1.07 16.96 8.16
CA GLU A 547 0.28 17.39 7.80
C GLU A 547 1.30 16.26 8.01
N GLY A 548 2.25 16.18 7.09
CA GLY A 548 3.38 15.27 7.19
C GLY A 548 4.27 15.57 8.39
N SER A 549 5.18 14.63 8.70
CA SER A 549 6.09 14.80 9.83
C SER A 549 7.02 15.98 9.63
N THR A 550 7.16 16.78 10.69
CA THR A 550 8.16 17.84 10.80
C THR A 550 9.51 17.29 11.21
N ILE A 551 10.58 18.04 10.93
CA ILE A 551 11.94 17.72 11.38
C ILE A 551 11.97 17.52 12.91
N ALA A 552 11.31 18.40 13.68
CA ALA A 552 11.25 18.29 15.13
C ALA A 552 10.56 16.99 15.61
N GLN A 553 9.48 16.56 14.96
CA GLN A 553 8.77 15.32 15.32
C GLN A 553 9.64 14.08 15.06
N VAL A 554 10.33 14.01 13.92
CA VAL A 554 11.20 12.88 13.61
C VAL A 554 12.44 12.87 14.51
N LEU A 555 13.01 14.04 14.82
CA LEU A 555 14.11 14.15 15.77
C LEU A 555 13.68 13.72 17.19
N ALA A 556 12.45 14.01 17.60
CA ALA A 556 11.92 13.53 18.88
C ALA A 556 11.82 12.00 18.95
N MET A 557 11.49 11.34 17.84
CA MET A 557 11.50 9.86 17.74
C MET A 557 12.91 9.27 17.90
N THR A 558 13.95 10.06 17.63
CA THR A 558 15.36 9.70 17.83
C THR A 558 15.97 10.34 19.09
N GLN A 559 15.12 10.70 20.06
CA GLN A 559 15.47 11.18 21.41
C GLN A 559 16.06 12.60 21.48
N TYR A 560 15.86 13.42 20.45
CA TYR A 560 16.22 14.83 20.50
C TYR A 560 15.05 15.71 20.93
N ASP A 561 15.29 16.62 21.88
CA ASP A 561 14.33 17.67 22.24
C ASP A 561 14.57 18.94 21.41
N SER A 562 13.51 19.42 20.77
CA SER A 562 13.57 20.61 19.90
C SER A 562 13.98 21.89 20.66
N ASN A 563 13.58 22.04 21.93
CA ASN A 563 13.96 23.20 22.73
C ASN A 563 15.44 23.15 23.13
N GLU A 564 15.96 21.97 23.45
CA GLU A 564 17.39 21.76 23.72
C GLU A 564 18.24 22.05 22.47
N LEU A 565 17.80 21.59 21.30
CA LEU A 565 18.46 21.88 20.03
C LEU A 565 18.52 23.39 19.74
N ALA A 566 17.40 24.10 19.88
CA ALA A 566 17.34 25.55 19.73
C ALA A 566 18.27 26.29 20.71
N ARG A 567 18.32 25.87 21.99
CA ARG A 567 19.23 26.44 22.99
C ARG A 567 20.71 26.23 22.62
N LYS A 568 21.07 25.04 22.13
CA LYS A 568 22.44 24.75 21.68
C LYS A 568 22.83 25.56 20.46
N MET A 569 21.90 25.77 19.52
CA MET A 569 22.13 26.61 18.35
C MET A 569 22.29 28.08 18.77
N LYS A 570 21.43 28.57 19.67
CA LYS A 570 21.54 29.93 20.23
C LYS A 570 22.90 30.17 20.88
N ALA A 571 23.39 29.24 21.70
CA ALA A 571 24.70 29.37 22.34
C ALA A 571 25.85 29.50 21.32
N GLN A 572 25.78 28.77 20.19
CA GLN A 572 26.76 28.90 19.10
C GLN A 572 26.65 30.25 18.37
N VAL A 573 25.44 30.77 18.17
CA VAL A 573 25.20 32.10 17.59
C VAL A 573 25.74 33.20 18.51
N ASP A 574 25.44 33.13 19.81
CA ASP A 574 25.93 34.09 20.81
C ASP A 574 27.46 34.11 20.83
N GLN A 575 28.12 32.94 20.84
CA GLN A 575 29.58 32.83 20.77
C GLN A 575 30.15 33.44 19.47
N ALA A 576 29.52 33.21 18.31
CA ALA A 576 29.96 33.79 17.05
C ALA A 576 29.83 35.32 17.02
N ILE A 577 28.84 35.88 17.74
CA ILE A 577 28.68 37.33 17.93
C ILE A 577 29.77 37.88 18.85
N GLU A 578 30.08 37.20 19.96
CA GLU A 578 31.15 37.59 20.89
C GLU A 578 32.53 37.59 20.22
N GLU A 579 32.78 36.65 19.30
CA GLU A 579 34.01 36.52 18.53
C GLU A 579 34.06 37.43 17.28
N ASP A 580 33.07 38.30 17.08
CA ASP A 580 32.91 39.21 15.91
C ASP A 580 32.92 38.47 14.55
N ARG A 581 32.55 37.18 14.54
CA ARG A 581 32.35 36.40 13.31
C ARG A 581 30.98 36.67 12.68
N LEU A 582 30.04 37.21 13.44
CA LEU A 582 28.66 37.43 13.01
C LEU A 582 28.04 38.67 13.66
N LYS A 583 27.23 39.44 12.92
CA LYS A 583 26.52 40.60 13.46
C LYS A 583 25.28 40.17 14.27
N PRO A 584 24.90 40.88 15.35
CA PRO A 584 23.75 40.50 16.19
C PRO A 584 22.43 40.31 15.45
N ASN A 585 22.05 41.24 14.56
CA ASN A 585 20.80 41.14 13.80
C ASN A 585 20.81 39.96 12.79
N GLU A 586 21.98 39.62 12.28
CA GLU A 586 22.16 38.47 11.39
C GLU A 586 22.05 37.16 12.19
N GLY A 587 22.60 37.14 13.41
CA GLY A 587 22.52 35.99 14.30
C GLY A 587 21.11 35.65 14.72
N MET A 588 20.32 36.67 15.08
CA MET A 588 18.93 36.44 15.42
C MET A 588 18.12 35.91 14.23
N ARG A 589 18.36 36.41 13.00
CA ARG A 589 17.71 35.88 11.80
C ARG A 589 18.07 34.42 11.54
N LEU A 590 19.35 34.04 11.69
CA LEU A 590 19.78 32.65 11.54
C LEU A 590 19.13 31.72 12.57
N LEU A 591 18.97 32.20 13.81
CA LEU A 591 18.29 31.44 14.85
C LEU A 591 16.80 31.27 14.55
N ASP A 592 16.11 32.35 14.13
CA ASP A 592 14.70 32.30 13.72
C ASP A 592 14.50 31.34 12.53
N ASP A 593 15.40 31.38 11.54
CA ASP A 593 15.38 30.49 10.38
C ASP A 593 15.62 29.02 10.79
N TYR A 594 16.53 28.77 11.74
CA TYR A 594 16.76 27.43 12.30
C TYR A 594 15.53 26.88 13.03
N GLU A 595 14.92 27.68 13.91
CA GLU A 595 13.70 27.28 14.63
C GLU A 595 12.51 27.07 13.69
N LYS A 596 12.38 27.89 12.66
CA LYS A 596 11.41 27.70 11.58
C LYS A 596 11.70 26.42 10.79
N GLY A 597 12.98 26.14 10.52
CA GLY A 597 13.44 24.92 9.86
C GLY A 597 13.03 23.65 10.62
N LEU A 598 13.16 23.63 11.95
CA LEU A 598 12.70 22.51 12.79
C LEU A 598 11.19 22.22 12.66
N LYS A 599 10.38 23.25 12.36
CA LYS A 599 8.94 23.13 12.11
C LYS A 599 8.61 22.78 10.66
N GLY A 600 9.60 22.80 9.77
CA GLY A 600 9.45 22.41 8.37
C GLY A 600 9.29 20.89 8.21
N GLN A 601 8.76 20.49 7.06
CA GLN A 601 8.62 19.08 6.69
C GLN A 601 9.99 18.44 6.43
N THR A 602 10.06 17.12 6.56
CA THR A 602 11.30 16.37 6.30
C THR A 602 11.67 16.30 4.82
N TYR A 603 10.72 16.52 3.91
CA TYR A 603 10.93 16.44 2.46
C TYR A 603 11.40 17.76 1.86
N LEU A 604 11.93 17.71 0.63
CA LEU A 604 12.44 18.90 -0.04
C LEU A 604 11.29 19.84 -0.43
N ALA A 605 11.52 21.13 -0.25
CA ALA A 605 10.61 22.18 -0.71
C ALA A 605 11.05 22.67 -2.10
N PHE A 606 10.13 22.64 -3.05
CA PHE A 606 10.32 23.22 -4.39
C PHE A 606 9.37 24.40 -4.58
N PRO A 607 9.76 25.43 -5.35
CA PRO A 607 8.84 26.49 -5.76
C PRO A 607 7.65 25.85 -6.49
N GLN A 608 6.46 25.95 -5.92
CA GLN A 608 5.24 25.55 -6.62
C GLN A 608 4.96 26.60 -7.70
N PRO A 609 4.66 26.23 -8.94
CA PRO A 609 4.13 27.20 -9.88
C PRO A 609 2.78 27.71 -9.37
N ASP A 610 2.45 28.96 -9.72
CA ASP A 610 1.16 29.54 -9.39
C ASP A 610 0.01 28.60 -9.80
N PRO A 611 -1.02 28.43 -8.95
CA PRO A 611 -2.13 27.55 -9.29
C PRO A 611 -2.80 28.03 -10.59
N PRO A 612 -3.13 27.11 -11.52
CA PRO A 612 -3.86 27.50 -12.73
C PRO A 612 -5.22 28.07 -12.36
N ALA A 613 -5.72 29.03 -13.15
CA ALA A 613 -7.05 29.60 -12.99
C ALA A 613 -8.13 28.50 -13.02
N PRO A 614 -9.23 28.65 -12.25
CA PRO A 614 -10.30 27.65 -12.21
C PRO A 614 -10.82 27.34 -13.61
N VAL A 615 -10.85 26.06 -13.95
CA VAL A 615 -11.37 25.56 -15.23
C VAL A 615 -12.89 25.42 -15.11
N PRO A 616 -13.70 26.01 -16.01
CA PRO A 616 -15.15 25.86 -15.95
C PRO A 616 -15.57 24.39 -16.19
N PRO A 617 -16.68 23.94 -15.58
CA PRO A 617 -17.06 22.54 -15.55
C PRO A 617 -17.30 21.94 -16.95
N SER A 618 -16.96 20.67 -17.09
CA SER A 618 -17.30 19.88 -18.27
C SER A 618 -18.81 19.61 -18.27
N PRO A 619 -19.54 19.81 -19.38
CA PRO A 619 -20.99 19.62 -19.40
C PRO A 619 -21.35 18.16 -19.13
N LEU A 620 -22.15 17.93 -18.10
CA LEU A 620 -22.81 16.65 -17.84
C LEU A 620 -23.73 16.29 -19.03
N PRO A 621 -23.76 15.03 -19.51
CA PRO A 621 -24.79 14.60 -20.42
C PRO A 621 -26.14 14.57 -19.68
N ALA A 622 -27.11 15.32 -20.20
CA ALA A 622 -28.46 15.40 -19.65
C ALA A 622 -29.31 14.16 -20.05
N ALA A 623 -29.56 13.27 -19.09
CA ALA A 623 -30.66 12.30 -18.93
C ALA A 623 -30.21 11.30 -17.85
N ASP A 624 -30.87 11.00 -16.74
CA ASP A 624 -32.24 11.12 -16.27
C ASP A 624 -32.21 11.42 -14.77
N LEU A 625 -32.72 12.58 -14.35
CA LEU A 625 -32.96 12.91 -12.93
C LEU A 625 -34.40 13.42 -12.80
N ALA A 626 -35.34 12.53 -13.08
CA ALA A 626 -36.76 12.75 -12.90
C ALA A 626 -37.45 11.50 -12.32
N ALA A 627 -36.90 10.92 -11.24
CA ALA A 627 -37.58 9.88 -10.47
C ALA A 627 -37.01 9.67 -9.05
N ALA A 628 -36.72 10.73 -8.29
CA ALA A 628 -36.41 10.61 -6.85
C ALA A 628 -36.54 11.95 -6.10
N LYS A 629 -37.71 12.61 -6.21
CA LYS A 629 -38.06 13.73 -5.31
C LYS A 629 -39.52 13.58 -4.88
N SER A 630 -39.74 12.71 -3.91
CA SER A 630 -40.85 12.84 -2.96
C SER A 630 -40.53 12.01 -1.73
N GLU A 631 -39.95 12.64 -0.72
CA GLU A 631 -40.39 12.46 0.67
C GLU A 631 -39.74 13.53 1.57
N ASP A 632 -40.62 14.38 2.10
CA ASP A 632 -40.33 15.46 3.03
C ASP A 632 -39.66 14.97 4.33
N ARG A 633 -38.56 15.61 4.73
CA ARG A 633 -38.18 15.72 6.15
C ARG A 633 -38.13 17.19 6.54
N LYS A 634 -39.16 17.64 7.27
CA LYS A 634 -39.18 18.92 7.98
C LYS A 634 -38.19 18.89 9.17
N PRO A 635 -37.51 20.00 9.49
CA PRO A 635 -36.70 20.14 10.69
C PRO A 635 -37.57 20.44 11.92
N LYS A 636 -37.23 19.84 13.07
CA LYS A 636 -37.78 20.17 14.39
C LYS A 636 -36.89 21.21 15.06
N GLU A 637 -37.48 22.35 15.42
CA GLU A 637 -36.90 23.29 16.39
C GLU A 637 -37.67 23.26 17.72
N ALA A 638 -36.86 23.28 18.78
CA ALA A 638 -37.02 23.90 20.10
C ALA A 638 -38.18 23.51 21.04
N GLU A 639 -37.80 22.99 22.21
CA GLU A 639 -38.35 23.46 23.50
C GLU A 639 -37.28 23.31 24.61
N ALA A 640 -36.65 24.42 24.99
CA ALA A 640 -35.88 24.54 26.22
C ALA A 640 -36.68 25.43 27.18
N GLY A 641 -37.35 24.80 28.14
CA GLY A 641 -38.08 25.47 29.20
C GLY A 641 -37.17 26.07 30.26
N GLY A 642 -37.54 27.25 30.73
CA GLY A 642 -37.00 27.83 31.96
C GLY A 642 -38.11 28.55 32.72
N ALA A 643 -38.29 28.21 34.00
CA ALA A 643 -38.51 29.18 35.06
C ALA A 643 -38.54 28.51 36.45
N LYS A 644 -37.71 29.06 37.34
CA LYS A 644 -37.83 28.99 38.80
C LYS A 644 -39.14 29.63 39.27
N LYS A 645 -39.88 28.97 40.16
CA LYS A 645 -40.10 29.38 41.56
C LYS A 645 -40.89 28.33 42.32
#